data_AF-A0A9P4JWV3-F1
#
_entry.id   AF-A0A9P4JWV3-F1
#
_cell.length_a   1.000
_cell.length_b   1.000
_cell.length_c   1.000
_cell.angle_alpha   90.00
_cell.angle_beta   90.00
_cell.angle_gamma   90.00
#
_symmetry.space_group_name_H-M   'P 1'
#
loop_
_entity.id
_entity.type
_entity.pdbx_description
1 polymer ?
#
loop_
_entity_poly.entity_id
_entity_poly.type
_entity_poly.pdbx_seq_one_letter_code
_entity_poly.pdbx_strand_id
1 'polypeptide(L)'
;MAPTSLQPDEPRPPPENPIPSSSPAFGTPVHPILPRRTAPIRAPPLLKAATAKSTVLPIILPPATLRPLAFRTFTKKHDLTLTSAALQALATFIGRHCGPGWREEGLAEKVLEEVAKAWKRGGGQVIVDAEGETLKGILKTLEGSMSGGRITTPSGVNRQGSFNFSPNSNVQDIAKVIDKPPLDHQNSFGISRLEVEDKDEEEELLKDPREWLQVVDAFQQPKLLYNVTQKHFEKSSVKPSLFPDPSRKTELFRQRYHLIHQRILRNETFQTPTFSTTRSATLSRVGSVSAAAPNTITPIANLLGRSGTTHLLLGMLTVSPTGTLALSDLTGTIALDLQHARPIPENGAYFAPGMIVLIDGTYEEDYGNPGTGSTTIGNTGGVGGTIGGKFIGFSVGHPPCERRSTTLGGASDDPQNAVSGPAFGWTDFLGLGSERATGARMSRLASRLLPSEASHNVAIASDLHLDIPSTLSSLRTLLQTYSPTSTNPDPDYPLAIILMGNFSSRATLAGVPGAASIDYKEHFDALAALLSDFPQLLAHTTLVFVPGDNDAWPSASSGGASAPLPRKAVPALFTTRIRRAVAEANREVWGAGGRKGGKEGEVIWTTNPSRLSWFGVKGELVLMRDDMRGRLHRTAIRFGRPDGDENEEEHGAGAGTIAETGDGETQPMDLDSPDAGAARPNRPNQEQDGLDSDVQTARALTRTLLSQAYLSPFPLSVRPLHWDFAHALNLYPLPTALVLADKQAPAFVVKYCGCTVMNPGPIDESGGKVRRDGRARWVEFDIGKGTGVVRSED
;
A
#
# COMPACT_ATOMS: atom_id res chain seq x y z
N MET A 1 46.24 -40.52 3.41
CA MET A 1 46.48 -41.04 4.76
C MET A 1 46.80 -39.86 5.66
N ALA A 2 46.07 -39.69 6.77
CA ALA A 2 46.45 -38.77 7.86
C ALA A 2 47.72 -39.29 8.59
N PRO A 3 48.39 -38.58 9.54
CA PRO A 3 47.90 -37.45 10.36
C PRO A 3 48.94 -36.38 10.79
N THR A 4 48.53 -35.57 11.79
CA THR A 4 49.28 -34.94 12.91
C THR A 4 49.89 -33.52 12.81
N SER A 5 49.19 -32.61 13.51
CA SER A 5 49.64 -31.63 14.54
C SER A 5 50.74 -30.61 14.25
N LEU A 6 50.45 -29.32 14.49
CA LEU A 6 51.30 -28.37 15.25
C LEU A 6 50.51 -27.07 15.56
N GLN A 7 50.57 -26.65 16.83
CA GLN A 7 50.28 -25.31 17.38
C GLN A 7 51.65 -24.75 17.87
N PRO A 8 51.80 -23.47 18.27
CA PRO A 8 51.45 -22.20 17.62
C PRO A 8 52.68 -21.25 17.56
N ASP A 9 52.85 -20.45 16.50
CA ASP A 9 53.90 -19.41 16.48
C ASP A 9 53.34 -17.99 16.74
N GLU A 10 54.11 -17.25 17.52
CA GLU A 10 53.93 -15.90 18.08
C GLU A 10 53.91 -14.78 17.01
N PRO A 11 53.19 -13.64 17.22
CA PRO A 11 52.98 -12.64 16.18
C PRO A 11 54.20 -11.73 15.93
N ARG A 12 54.55 -11.54 14.65
CA ARG A 12 55.57 -10.57 14.20
C ARG A 12 55.03 -9.13 14.20
N PRO A 13 55.86 -8.10 14.46
CA PRO A 13 55.43 -6.70 14.49
C PRO A 13 55.20 -6.13 13.08
N PRO A 14 54.31 -5.13 12.92
CA PRO A 14 54.06 -4.51 11.63
C PRO A 14 55.19 -3.54 11.22
N PRO A 15 55.49 -3.40 9.91
CA PRO A 15 56.49 -2.46 9.42
C PRO A 15 56.01 -1.00 9.49
N GLU A 16 56.95 -0.10 9.80
CA GLU A 16 56.78 1.35 9.94
C GLU A 16 56.64 2.07 8.58
N ASN A 17 55.80 3.10 8.59
CA ASN A 17 55.60 4.20 7.62
C ASN A 17 54.46 4.09 6.60
N PRO A 18 53.34 4.82 6.82
CA PRO A 18 52.31 5.07 5.83
C PRO A 18 52.60 6.33 5.00
N ILE A 19 52.28 6.28 3.70
CA ILE A 19 52.16 7.45 2.83
C ILE A 19 50.95 8.28 3.29
N PRO A 20 51.06 9.61 3.48
CA PRO A 20 49.96 10.41 4.02
C PRO A 20 48.90 10.68 2.95
N SER A 21 47.65 10.30 3.24
CA SER A 21 46.46 10.65 2.46
C SER A 21 46.00 12.07 2.79
N SER A 22 45.80 12.88 1.76
CA SER A 22 45.40 14.29 1.83
C SER A 22 43.88 14.45 1.89
N SER A 23 43.31 14.67 3.08
CA SER A 23 42.01 15.33 3.30
C SER A 23 41.83 15.72 4.80
N PRO A 24 41.46 16.97 5.15
CA PRO A 24 41.58 17.51 6.51
C PRO A 24 40.35 17.31 7.42
N ALA A 25 39.48 16.32 7.18
CA ALA A 25 38.19 16.20 7.88
C ALA A 25 38.06 15.01 8.86
N PHE A 26 39.10 14.22 9.07
CA PHE A 26 39.08 13.09 10.01
C PHE A 26 40.40 13.02 10.81
N GLY A 27 40.55 13.91 11.78
CA GLY A 27 41.60 13.78 12.81
C GLY A 27 41.18 12.73 13.84
N THR A 28 41.90 11.62 13.90
CA THR A 28 41.77 10.65 15.01
C THR A 28 42.35 11.25 16.29
N PRO A 29 41.65 11.20 17.44
CA PRO A 29 42.19 11.74 18.69
C PRO A 29 43.37 10.88 19.21
N VAL A 30 44.40 11.57 19.71
CA VAL A 30 45.73 11.05 20.10
C VAL A 30 45.71 10.12 21.35
N HIS A 31 44.56 9.93 22.00
CA HIS A 31 44.42 8.99 23.13
C HIS A 31 43.21 8.06 22.94
N PRO A 32 43.41 6.74 22.77
CA PRO A 32 42.29 5.80 22.68
C PRO A 32 41.62 5.63 24.05
N ILE A 33 40.32 5.88 24.11
CA ILE A 33 39.49 5.64 25.29
C ILE A 33 39.41 4.11 25.51
N LEU A 34 39.91 3.64 26.66
CA LEU A 34 39.82 2.23 27.06
C LEU A 34 38.35 1.80 27.15
N PRO A 35 37.91 0.73 26.45
CA PRO A 35 36.55 0.24 26.58
C PRO A 35 36.32 -0.32 27.99
N ARG A 36 35.34 0.24 28.70
CA ARG A 36 34.82 -0.30 29.96
C ARG A 36 34.45 -1.78 29.75
N ARG A 37 34.99 -2.65 30.61
CA ARG A 37 34.66 -4.09 30.69
C ARG A 37 33.14 -4.27 30.83
N THR A 38 32.46 -4.54 29.73
CA THR A 38 31.12 -5.12 29.70
C THR A 38 31.26 -6.63 29.52
N ALA A 39 30.57 -7.40 30.37
CA ALA A 39 30.55 -8.86 30.31
C ALA A 39 30.20 -9.37 28.88
N PRO A 40 30.78 -10.50 28.43
CA PRO A 40 30.48 -11.04 27.11
C PRO A 40 29.00 -11.37 26.99
N ILE A 41 28.35 -10.80 25.98
CA ILE A 41 26.98 -11.12 25.60
C ILE A 41 26.93 -12.60 25.24
N ARG A 42 26.15 -13.36 26.02
CA ARG A 42 25.88 -14.78 25.76
C ARG A 42 25.22 -14.90 24.39
N ALA A 43 25.82 -15.69 23.50
CA ALA A 43 25.22 -15.99 22.20
C ALA A 43 23.76 -16.46 22.40
N PRO A 44 22.80 -15.96 21.60
CA PRO A 44 21.42 -16.43 21.70
C PRO A 44 21.38 -17.95 21.48
N PRO A 45 20.56 -18.70 22.23
CA PRO A 45 20.43 -20.12 22.03
C PRO A 45 20.03 -20.38 20.58
N LEU A 46 20.75 -21.31 19.93
CA LEU A 46 20.45 -21.78 18.59
C LEU A 46 18.96 -22.13 18.52
N LEU A 47 18.16 -21.26 17.88
CA LEU A 47 16.76 -21.51 17.62
C LEU A 47 16.71 -22.76 16.75
N LYS A 48 16.32 -23.90 17.35
CA LYS A 48 15.84 -25.04 16.57
C LYS A 48 14.78 -24.49 15.64
N ALA A 49 15.00 -24.61 14.35
CA ALA A 49 14.02 -24.27 13.33
C ALA A 49 12.68 -24.84 13.77
N ALA A 50 11.68 -23.96 13.95
CA ALA A 50 10.30 -24.40 14.11
C ALA A 50 10.03 -25.32 12.93
N THR A 51 9.76 -26.59 13.21
CA THR A 51 9.49 -27.62 12.21
C THR A 51 8.41 -27.09 11.28
N ALA A 52 8.81 -26.74 10.06
CA ALA A 52 7.88 -26.38 9.01
C ALA A 52 6.85 -27.50 8.93
N LYS A 53 5.55 -27.18 9.08
CA LYS A 53 4.49 -28.11 8.71
C LYS A 53 4.72 -28.42 7.22
N SER A 54 5.28 -29.58 6.91
CA SER A 54 5.46 -30.00 5.53
C SER A 54 4.08 -30.16 4.92
N THR A 55 3.69 -29.23 4.06
CA THR A 55 2.44 -29.35 3.31
C THR A 55 2.65 -30.42 2.26
N VAL A 56 2.06 -31.59 2.48
CA VAL A 56 2.11 -32.71 1.52
C VAL A 56 1.20 -32.36 0.35
N LEU A 57 1.73 -32.41 -0.87
CA LEU A 57 0.93 -32.26 -2.09
C LEU A 57 0.15 -33.56 -2.34
N PRO A 58 -1.20 -33.50 -2.40
CA PRO A 58 -2.02 -34.67 -2.71
C PRO A 58 -1.69 -35.24 -4.09
N ILE A 59 -1.63 -36.57 -4.19
CA ILE A 59 -1.50 -37.29 -5.46
C ILE A 59 -2.72 -38.19 -5.67
N ILE A 60 -3.15 -38.36 -6.92
CA ILE A 60 -4.13 -39.39 -7.27
C ILE A 60 -3.37 -40.70 -7.44
N LEU A 61 -3.50 -41.62 -6.48
CA LEU A 61 -2.80 -42.90 -6.49
C LEU A 61 -3.67 -44.01 -7.10
N PRO A 62 -3.30 -44.63 -8.23
CA PRO A 62 -4.06 -45.73 -8.80
C PRO A 62 -4.00 -46.97 -7.87
N PRO A 63 -5.12 -47.65 -7.55
CA PRO A 63 -5.14 -48.79 -6.63
C PRO A 63 -4.22 -49.94 -7.03
N ALA A 64 -3.96 -50.12 -8.32
CA ALA A 64 -3.03 -51.13 -8.84
C ALA A 64 -1.58 -50.91 -8.35
N THR A 65 -1.16 -49.66 -8.17
CA THR A 65 0.20 -49.31 -7.74
C THR A 65 0.42 -49.55 -6.24
N LEU A 66 -0.62 -49.41 -5.42
CA LEU A 66 -0.60 -49.67 -3.98
C LEU A 66 -0.75 -51.18 -3.67
N ARG A 67 -1.33 -51.96 -4.59
CA ARG A 67 -1.68 -53.38 -4.38
C ARG A 67 -0.53 -54.24 -3.85
N PRO A 68 0.71 -54.21 -4.39
CA PRO A 68 1.78 -55.07 -3.88
C PRO A 68 2.16 -54.76 -2.42
N LEU A 69 2.13 -53.47 -2.03
CA LEU A 69 2.43 -53.03 -0.68
C LEU A 69 1.29 -53.37 0.29
N ALA A 70 0.04 -53.11 -0.10
CA ALA A 70 -1.14 -53.41 0.70
C ALA A 70 -1.31 -54.92 0.94
N PHE A 71 -1.06 -55.78 -0.06
CA PHE A 71 -1.07 -57.23 0.14
C PHE A 71 0.09 -57.66 1.06
N ARG A 72 1.29 -57.12 0.88
CA ARG A 72 2.41 -57.45 1.78
C ARG A 72 2.11 -57.10 3.25
N THR A 73 1.42 -55.99 3.53
CA THR A 73 1.07 -55.61 4.91
C THR A 73 -0.17 -56.31 5.42
N PHE A 74 -1.29 -56.28 4.70
CA PHE A 74 -2.54 -56.87 5.18
C PHE A 74 -2.54 -58.40 5.11
N THR A 75 -2.20 -59.00 3.96
CA THR A 75 -2.30 -60.46 3.81
C THR A 75 -1.10 -61.20 4.35
N LYS A 76 0.14 -60.70 4.15
CA LYS A 76 1.35 -61.42 4.61
C LYS A 76 1.80 -61.10 6.03
N LYS A 77 1.63 -59.87 6.53
CA LYS A 77 2.06 -59.49 7.90
C LYS A 77 0.94 -59.60 8.93
N HIS A 78 -0.31 -59.39 8.52
CA HIS A 78 -1.45 -59.34 9.44
C HIS A 78 -2.53 -60.38 9.13
N ASP A 79 -2.37 -61.29 8.17
CA ASP A 79 -3.34 -62.35 7.86
C ASP A 79 -4.78 -61.84 7.62
N LEU A 80 -4.91 -60.67 6.98
CA LEU A 80 -6.18 -60.04 6.63
C LEU A 80 -6.37 -60.07 5.11
N THR A 81 -7.55 -60.41 4.64
CA THR A 81 -7.91 -60.37 3.20
C THR A 81 -8.52 -59.00 2.86
N LEU A 82 -8.05 -58.37 1.79
CA LEU A 82 -8.45 -57.02 1.41
C LEU A 82 -9.37 -57.05 0.19
N THR A 83 -10.55 -56.43 0.27
CA THR A 83 -11.44 -56.27 -0.90
C THR A 83 -10.91 -55.20 -1.87
N SER A 84 -11.35 -55.23 -3.12
CA SER A 84 -10.98 -54.22 -4.14
C SER A 84 -11.43 -52.82 -3.73
N ALA A 85 -12.60 -52.70 -3.09
CA ALA A 85 -13.13 -51.45 -2.56
C ALA A 85 -12.28 -50.90 -1.41
N ALA A 86 -11.82 -51.76 -0.49
CA ALA A 86 -10.94 -51.36 0.61
C ALA A 86 -9.57 -50.86 0.11
N LEU A 87 -9.02 -51.52 -0.91
CA LEU A 87 -7.78 -51.07 -1.56
C LEU A 87 -7.94 -49.69 -2.22
N GLN A 88 -9.10 -49.41 -2.82
CA GLN A 88 -9.38 -48.10 -3.43
C GLN A 88 -9.48 -47.00 -2.37
N ALA A 89 -10.18 -47.23 -1.26
CA ALA A 89 -10.26 -46.27 -0.16
C ALA A 89 -8.89 -45.95 0.45
N LEU A 90 -8.05 -46.98 0.66
CA LEU A 90 -6.68 -46.81 1.15
C LEU A 90 -5.80 -46.04 0.15
N ALA A 91 -5.95 -46.27 -1.15
CA ALA A 91 -5.22 -45.55 -2.18
C ALA A 91 -5.59 -44.05 -2.21
N THR A 92 -6.87 -43.72 -2.09
CA THR A 92 -7.34 -42.33 -1.98
C THR A 92 -6.80 -41.65 -0.71
N PHE A 93 -6.84 -42.33 0.44
CA PHE A 93 -6.36 -41.79 1.71
C PHE A 93 -4.84 -41.53 1.68
N ILE A 94 -4.05 -42.51 1.23
CA ILE A 94 -2.59 -42.38 1.15
C ILE A 94 -2.19 -41.32 0.11
N GLY A 95 -2.89 -41.28 -1.02
CA GLY A 95 -2.68 -40.24 -2.04
C GLY A 95 -2.90 -38.83 -1.49
N ARG A 96 -3.96 -38.62 -0.69
CA ARG A 96 -4.29 -37.33 -0.07
C ARG A 96 -3.30 -36.93 1.03
N HIS A 97 -2.92 -37.85 1.91
CA HIS A 97 -2.17 -37.50 3.13
C HIS A 97 -0.65 -37.75 3.06
N CYS A 98 -0.18 -38.70 2.23
CA CYS A 98 1.25 -39.03 2.11
C CYS A 98 1.92 -38.45 0.86
N GLY A 99 1.13 -38.04 -0.15
CA GLY A 99 1.62 -37.38 -1.36
C GLY A 99 2.71 -38.19 -2.08
N PRO A 100 3.72 -37.54 -2.71
CA PRO A 100 4.76 -38.26 -3.47
C PRO A 100 5.66 -39.14 -2.58
N GLY A 101 5.76 -38.85 -1.28
CA GLY A 101 6.56 -39.63 -0.32
C GLY A 101 5.99 -41.00 0.06
N TRP A 102 4.82 -41.39 -0.48
CA TRP A 102 4.18 -42.67 -0.18
C TRP A 102 5.08 -43.89 -0.50
N ARG A 103 5.89 -43.82 -1.57
CA ARG A 103 6.78 -44.90 -2.02
C ARG A 103 8.23 -44.70 -1.59
N GLU A 104 8.79 -43.52 -1.82
CA GLU A 104 10.22 -43.24 -1.60
C GLU A 104 10.59 -43.14 -0.12
N GLU A 105 9.72 -42.53 0.70
CA GLU A 105 9.94 -42.40 2.15
C GLU A 105 9.32 -43.56 2.96
N GLY A 106 8.69 -44.54 2.30
CA GLY A 106 8.04 -45.69 2.95
C GLY A 106 6.84 -45.32 3.84
N LEU A 107 6.26 -44.14 3.66
CA LEU A 107 5.17 -43.62 4.50
C LEU A 107 3.89 -44.44 4.36
N ALA A 108 3.60 -44.93 3.15
CA ALA A 108 2.44 -45.77 2.91
C ALA A 108 2.47 -47.07 3.73
N GLU A 109 3.65 -47.68 3.89
CA GLU A 109 3.77 -48.93 4.65
C GLU A 109 3.44 -48.72 6.12
N LYS A 110 3.89 -47.62 6.73
CA LYS A 110 3.58 -47.28 8.12
C LYS A 110 2.08 -47.01 8.33
N VAL A 111 1.46 -46.31 7.39
CA VAL A 111 0.02 -46.04 7.43
C VAL A 111 -0.79 -47.32 7.29
N LEU A 112 -0.44 -48.18 6.32
CA LEU A 112 -1.10 -49.47 6.13
C LEU A 112 -0.94 -50.40 7.34
N GLU A 113 0.23 -50.38 8.00
CA GLU A 113 0.49 -51.18 9.19
C GLU A 113 -0.35 -50.73 10.39
N GLU A 114 -0.45 -49.41 10.64
CA GLU A 114 -1.29 -48.89 11.73
C GLU A 114 -2.79 -49.11 11.47
N VAL A 115 -3.24 -49.00 10.22
CA VAL A 115 -4.63 -49.36 9.86
C VAL A 115 -4.88 -50.86 10.09
N ALA A 116 -3.94 -51.75 9.73
CA ALA A 116 -4.08 -53.19 9.96
C ALA A 116 -4.09 -53.55 11.46
N LYS A 117 -3.26 -52.87 12.28
CA LYS A 117 -3.27 -53.02 13.75
C LYS A 117 -4.58 -52.51 14.37
N ALA A 118 -5.06 -51.35 13.92
CA ALA A 118 -6.32 -50.78 14.39
C ALA A 118 -7.52 -51.67 14.03
N TRP A 119 -7.51 -52.28 12.83
CA TRP A 119 -8.53 -53.24 12.40
C TRP A 119 -8.57 -54.49 13.31
N LYS A 120 -7.40 -55.08 13.61
CA LYS A 120 -7.31 -56.21 14.55
C LYS A 120 -7.75 -55.84 15.96
N ARG A 121 -7.40 -54.65 16.45
CA ARG A 121 -7.79 -54.17 17.78
C ARG A 121 -9.29 -53.91 17.88
N GLY A 122 -9.92 -53.47 16.79
CA GLY A 122 -11.36 -53.24 16.69
C GLY A 122 -12.22 -54.49 16.57
N GLY A 123 -11.63 -55.70 16.67
CA GLY A 123 -12.38 -56.97 16.55
C GLY A 123 -12.94 -57.23 15.15
N GLY A 124 -12.36 -56.63 14.11
CA GLY A 124 -12.83 -56.77 12.73
C GLY A 124 -12.72 -58.20 12.20
N GLN A 125 -13.59 -58.56 11.26
CA GLN A 125 -13.52 -59.84 10.55
C GLN A 125 -12.21 -59.96 9.75
N VAL A 126 -11.83 -61.19 9.40
CA VAL A 126 -10.62 -61.52 8.61
C VAL A 126 -10.63 -60.82 7.24
N ILE A 127 -11.82 -60.50 6.72
CA ILE A 127 -12.02 -59.74 5.49
C ILE A 127 -12.19 -58.25 5.82
N VAL A 128 -11.28 -57.42 5.29
CA VAL A 128 -11.34 -55.96 5.37
C VAL A 128 -12.15 -55.44 4.20
N ASP A 129 -13.33 -54.89 4.50
CA ASP A 129 -14.23 -54.33 3.50
C ASP A 129 -14.48 -52.82 3.69
N ALA A 130 -14.69 -52.10 2.58
CA ALA A 130 -14.87 -50.64 2.57
C ALA A 130 -16.29 -50.18 2.93
N GLU A 131 -17.27 -51.09 2.85
CA GLU A 131 -18.66 -50.79 3.15
C GLU A 131 -18.94 -50.77 4.66
N GLY A 132 -18.05 -51.36 5.47
CA GLY A 132 -18.14 -51.29 6.94
C GLY A 132 -17.80 -49.90 7.49
N GLU A 133 -18.63 -49.39 8.40
CA GLU A 133 -18.39 -48.13 9.14
C GLU A 133 -17.06 -48.15 9.93
N THR A 134 -16.57 -49.35 10.26
CA THR A 134 -15.32 -49.57 10.99
C THR A 134 -14.08 -49.07 10.25
N LEU A 135 -13.96 -49.32 8.92
CA LEU A 135 -12.78 -48.87 8.15
C LEU A 135 -12.79 -47.35 8.02
N LYS A 136 -13.96 -46.77 7.74
CA LYS A 136 -14.16 -45.32 7.64
C LYS A 136 -13.86 -44.63 8.98
N GLY A 137 -14.29 -45.22 10.10
CA GLY A 137 -13.99 -44.73 11.44
C GLY A 137 -12.49 -44.73 11.76
N ILE A 138 -11.78 -45.81 11.39
CA ILE A 138 -10.32 -45.89 11.55
C ILE A 138 -9.61 -44.83 10.71
N LEU A 139 -9.99 -44.66 9.44
CA LEU A 139 -9.39 -43.64 8.57
C LEU A 139 -9.64 -42.21 9.06
N LYS A 140 -10.85 -41.92 9.57
CA LYS A 140 -11.19 -40.61 10.16
C LYS A 140 -10.40 -40.33 11.45
N THR A 141 -10.17 -41.35 12.28
CA THR A 141 -9.33 -41.22 13.48
C THR A 141 -7.86 -40.98 13.11
N LEU A 142 -7.40 -41.67 12.07
CA LEU A 142 -6.03 -41.53 11.59
C LEU A 142 -5.80 -40.18 10.89
N GLU A 143 -6.81 -39.64 10.20
CA GLU A 143 -6.78 -38.29 9.60
C GLU A 143 -6.42 -37.22 10.64
N GLY A 144 -7.06 -37.25 11.82
CA GLY A 144 -6.73 -36.34 12.92
C GLY A 144 -5.32 -36.51 13.50
N SER A 145 -4.66 -37.64 13.20
CA SER A 145 -3.31 -37.99 13.67
C SER A 145 -2.24 -37.86 12.59
N MET A 146 -2.59 -37.40 11.39
CA MET A 146 -1.66 -37.22 10.28
C MET A 146 -1.12 -35.79 10.24
N SER A 147 0.20 -35.65 10.31
CA SER A 147 0.86 -34.36 10.03
C SER A 147 2.10 -34.56 9.16
N GLY A 148 2.21 -33.79 8.08
CA GLY A 148 3.36 -33.85 7.18
C GLY A 148 3.59 -35.20 6.50
N GLY A 149 2.54 -35.99 6.29
CA GLY A 149 2.64 -37.34 5.70
C GLY A 149 3.05 -38.45 6.67
N ARG A 150 3.15 -38.14 7.97
CA ARG A 150 3.52 -39.09 9.02
C ARG A 150 2.41 -39.19 10.06
N ILE A 151 2.23 -40.40 10.60
CA ILE A 151 1.37 -40.64 11.75
C ILE A 151 2.12 -40.12 12.98
N THR A 152 1.58 -39.10 13.64
CA THR A 152 2.04 -38.70 14.98
C THR A 152 1.35 -39.59 15.98
N THR A 153 2.05 -40.57 16.54
CA THR A 153 1.50 -41.40 17.62
C THR A 153 1.38 -40.55 18.89
N PRO A 154 0.25 -40.60 19.62
CA PRO A 154 0.16 -40.01 20.94
C PRO A 154 0.85 -40.96 21.93
N SER A 155 2.17 -40.87 22.02
CA SER A 155 2.94 -41.56 23.06
C SER A 155 3.51 -40.52 24.02
N GLY A 156 3.09 -40.58 25.28
CA GLY A 156 3.69 -39.85 26.39
C GLY A 156 3.05 -38.51 26.71
N VAL A 157 1.95 -38.55 27.45
CA VAL A 157 1.44 -37.43 28.25
C VAL A 157 2.55 -36.95 29.17
N ASN A 158 3.18 -35.79 28.88
CA ASN A 158 3.74 -34.96 29.94
C ASN A 158 2.68 -33.91 30.28
N ARG A 159 2.06 -34.12 31.44
CA ARG A 159 0.98 -33.29 31.99
C ARG A 159 1.45 -31.85 32.15
N GLN A 160 0.92 -30.93 31.36
CA GLN A 160 0.35 -29.67 31.87
C GLN A 160 -0.76 -29.20 30.91
N GLY A 161 -1.89 -28.84 31.53
CA GLY A 161 -3.17 -28.35 31.02
C GLY A 161 -3.34 -28.15 29.51
N SER A 162 -4.47 -28.56 28.92
CA SER A 162 -5.76 -28.01 29.34
C SER A 162 -6.92 -28.73 28.64
N PHE A 163 -8.07 -28.72 29.32
CA PHE A 163 -9.42 -28.96 28.82
C PHE A 163 -9.94 -30.40 28.81
N ASN A 164 -10.82 -30.63 29.78
CA ASN A 164 -11.82 -31.68 29.77
C ASN A 164 -13.17 -30.98 29.98
N PHE A 165 -14.13 -31.22 29.09
CA PHE A 165 -15.47 -31.69 29.47
C PHE A 165 -16.08 -32.44 28.28
N SER A 166 -16.60 -33.61 28.60
CA SER A 166 -17.25 -34.61 27.76
C SER A 166 -18.75 -34.64 28.14
N PRO A 167 -19.59 -35.60 27.72
CA PRO A 167 -20.31 -35.68 26.44
C PRO A 167 -21.84 -35.87 26.64
N ASN A 168 -22.62 -35.83 25.53
CA ASN A 168 -23.80 -36.68 25.19
C ASN A 168 -24.79 -35.91 24.29
N SER A 169 -24.95 -36.32 23.03
CA SER A 169 -25.99 -37.23 22.49
C SER A 169 -27.26 -36.44 22.07
N ASN A 170 -27.93 -36.60 20.92
CA ASN A 170 -27.87 -37.57 19.83
C ASN A 170 -28.84 -37.07 18.71
N VAL A 171 -28.84 -37.77 17.56
CA VAL A 171 -29.97 -37.93 16.60
C VAL A 171 -29.99 -37.08 15.31
N GLN A 172 -29.53 -37.76 14.23
CA GLN A 172 -30.15 -37.92 12.89
C GLN A 172 -30.45 -36.66 12.05
N ASP A 173 -29.73 -36.47 10.95
CA ASP A 173 -30.06 -37.00 9.62
C ASP A 173 -29.12 -36.40 8.56
N ILE A 174 -28.68 -37.23 7.63
CA ILE A 174 -28.49 -36.99 6.18
C ILE A 174 -27.63 -38.15 5.66
N ALA A 175 -28.34 -39.19 5.24
CA ALA A 175 -27.83 -40.20 4.34
C ALA A 175 -28.04 -39.74 2.90
N LYS A 176 -26.96 -39.81 2.10
CA LYS A 176 -26.86 -40.32 0.70
C LYS A 176 -27.78 -39.62 -0.34
N VAL A 177 -27.26 -39.20 -1.50
CA VAL A 177 -27.05 -40.11 -2.65
C VAL A 177 -26.01 -39.52 -3.64
N ILE A 178 -25.23 -40.46 -4.19
CA ILE A 178 -24.15 -40.41 -5.17
C ILE A 178 -24.75 -40.18 -6.59
N ASP A 179 -24.17 -39.41 -7.53
CA ASP A 179 -23.42 -39.97 -8.68
C ASP A 179 -22.74 -38.92 -9.61
N LYS A 180 -21.41 -39.11 -9.77
CA LYS A 180 -20.45 -39.09 -10.91
C LYS A 180 -20.78 -38.59 -12.37
N PRO A 181 -19.73 -38.37 -13.24
CA PRO A 181 -19.48 -37.15 -14.06
C PRO A 181 -19.52 -37.36 -15.60
N PRO A 182 -19.00 -36.40 -16.41
CA PRO A 182 -17.86 -36.75 -17.28
C PRO A 182 -16.73 -35.70 -17.49
N LEU A 183 -15.54 -36.25 -17.75
CA LEU A 183 -14.30 -35.83 -18.47
C LEU A 183 -14.43 -34.70 -19.53
N ASP A 184 -13.43 -33.91 -19.95
CA ASP A 184 -11.99 -33.64 -19.69
C ASP A 184 -11.61 -32.40 -20.56
N HIS A 185 -10.40 -31.83 -20.38
CA HIS A 185 -9.59 -30.95 -21.28
C HIS A 185 -9.03 -29.63 -20.70
N GLN A 186 -7.81 -29.76 -20.15
CA GLN A 186 -6.60 -28.96 -20.41
C GLN A 186 -6.48 -27.48 -20.01
N ASN A 187 -5.39 -27.24 -19.26
CA ASN A 187 -4.55 -26.04 -19.12
C ASN A 187 -5.07 -24.86 -18.27
N SER A 188 -4.56 -24.75 -17.03
CA SER A 188 -3.49 -23.79 -16.69
C SER A 188 -3.38 -23.55 -15.19
N PHE A 189 -2.14 -23.64 -14.71
CA PHE A 189 -1.60 -23.41 -13.38
C PHE A 189 -2.16 -22.21 -12.59
N GLY A 190 -2.41 -22.45 -11.30
CA GLY A 190 -2.46 -21.40 -10.27
C GLY A 190 -3.40 -21.72 -9.10
N ILE A 191 -2.94 -22.57 -8.17
CA ILE A 191 -3.68 -22.96 -6.95
C ILE A 191 -3.96 -21.70 -6.11
N SER A 192 -5.15 -21.14 -6.30
CA SER A 192 -5.81 -20.29 -5.31
C SER A 192 -6.47 -21.22 -4.31
N ARG A 193 -6.35 -20.88 -3.03
CA ARG A 193 -7.04 -21.53 -1.92
C ARG A 193 -8.54 -21.19 -2.00
N LEU A 194 -9.25 -21.86 -2.91
CA LEU A 194 -10.64 -21.57 -3.24
C LEU A 194 -11.38 -22.89 -3.48
N GLU A 195 -11.84 -23.52 -2.40
CA GLU A 195 -13.04 -24.35 -2.42
C GLU A 195 -14.21 -23.36 -2.64
N VAL A 196 -14.76 -23.32 -3.86
CA VAL A 196 -15.79 -22.33 -4.27
C VAL A 196 -17.21 -22.82 -4.02
N GLU A 197 -17.43 -24.11 -3.76
CA GLU A 197 -18.80 -24.63 -3.68
C GLU A 197 -19.41 -24.53 -2.27
N ASP A 198 -18.62 -24.46 -1.20
CA ASP A 198 -19.14 -24.42 0.19
C ASP A 198 -19.33 -22.99 0.76
N LYS A 199 -18.95 -21.93 0.04
CA LYS A 199 -19.00 -20.55 0.56
C LYS A 199 -20.31 -19.80 0.31
N ASP A 200 -21.11 -20.24 -0.65
CA ASP A 200 -22.33 -19.50 -1.02
C ASP A 200 -23.37 -19.56 0.12
N GLU A 201 -23.42 -20.67 0.88
CA GLU A 201 -24.31 -20.84 2.03
C GLU A 201 -23.79 -20.11 3.29
N GLU A 202 -22.48 -20.10 3.55
CA GLU A 202 -21.88 -19.34 4.66
C GLU A 202 -21.98 -17.82 4.46
N GLU A 203 -21.91 -17.35 3.20
CA GLU A 203 -21.99 -15.93 2.88
C GLU A 203 -23.42 -15.37 2.88
N GLU A 204 -24.45 -16.20 2.72
CA GLU A 204 -25.85 -15.80 2.96
C GLU A 204 -26.17 -15.57 4.45
N LEU A 205 -25.35 -16.11 5.36
CA LEU A 205 -25.45 -15.85 6.80
C LEU A 205 -24.81 -14.52 7.22
N LEU A 206 -23.89 -13.97 6.41
CA LEU A 206 -23.17 -12.72 6.67
C LEU A 206 -24.02 -11.50 6.28
N LYS A 207 -24.89 -11.06 7.18
CA LYS A 207 -25.81 -9.93 6.95
C LYS A 207 -25.17 -8.56 7.21
N ASP A 208 -24.06 -8.51 7.96
CA ASP A 208 -23.46 -7.24 8.37
C ASP A 208 -22.41 -6.75 7.35
N PRO A 209 -22.50 -5.51 6.83
CA PRO A 209 -21.51 -4.97 5.88
C PRO A 209 -20.08 -4.90 6.45
N ARG A 210 -19.94 -4.84 7.79
CA ARG A 210 -18.64 -4.80 8.49
C ARG A 210 -17.86 -6.12 8.40
N GLU A 211 -18.53 -7.24 8.10
CA GLU A 211 -17.85 -8.54 7.88
C GLU A 211 -17.09 -8.56 6.56
N TRP A 212 -17.52 -7.74 5.61
CA TRP A 212 -16.90 -7.56 4.30
C TRP A 212 -15.85 -6.45 4.25
N LEU A 213 -15.58 -5.81 5.40
CA LEU A 213 -14.59 -4.78 5.56
C LEU A 213 -13.27 -5.39 6.05
N GLN A 214 -12.23 -5.31 5.24
CA GLN A 214 -10.91 -5.87 5.55
C GLN A 214 -9.82 -4.80 5.46
N VAL A 215 -9.04 -4.69 6.53
CA VAL A 215 -7.83 -3.87 6.56
C VAL A 215 -6.64 -4.71 6.07
N VAL A 216 -5.95 -4.21 5.04
CA VAL A 216 -4.78 -4.82 4.42
C VAL A 216 -3.52 -4.06 4.84
N ASP A 217 -2.65 -4.73 5.58
CA ASP A 217 -1.36 -4.21 5.98
C ASP A 217 -0.40 -4.08 4.80
N ALA A 218 0.42 -3.03 4.79
CA ALA A 218 1.42 -2.78 3.75
C ALA A 218 2.47 -3.91 3.63
N PHE A 219 2.79 -4.63 4.71
CA PHE A 219 3.73 -5.75 4.69
C PHE A 219 3.12 -7.07 4.20
N GLN A 220 1.80 -7.16 4.13
CA GLN A 220 1.07 -8.36 3.70
C GLN A 220 0.65 -8.30 2.22
N GLN A 221 0.74 -7.12 1.60
CA GLN A 221 0.38 -6.94 0.20
C GLN A 221 1.24 -7.80 -0.74
N PRO A 222 0.65 -8.35 -1.82
CA PRO A 222 1.40 -9.13 -2.79
C PRO A 222 2.33 -8.20 -3.59
N LYS A 223 3.62 -8.58 -3.67
CA LYS A 223 4.60 -7.86 -4.49
C LYS A 223 4.42 -8.22 -5.96
N LEU A 224 3.83 -7.30 -6.72
CA LEU A 224 3.68 -7.38 -8.17
C LEU A 224 4.79 -6.60 -8.88
N LEU A 225 5.36 -7.19 -9.93
CA LEU A 225 6.34 -6.56 -10.81
C LEU A 225 5.76 -6.47 -12.21
N TYR A 226 5.90 -5.33 -12.87
CA TYR A 226 5.46 -5.18 -14.25
C TYR A 226 6.52 -5.70 -15.22
N ASN A 227 6.14 -6.67 -16.05
CA ASN A 227 6.99 -7.18 -17.12
C ASN A 227 6.68 -6.42 -18.42
N VAL A 228 7.63 -5.64 -18.92
CA VAL A 228 7.49 -4.83 -20.13
C VAL A 228 7.29 -5.68 -21.38
N THR A 229 7.93 -6.86 -21.44
CA THR A 229 7.87 -7.75 -22.61
C THR A 229 6.52 -8.44 -22.71
N GLN A 230 6.02 -8.98 -21.58
CA GLN A 230 4.72 -9.64 -21.53
C GLN A 230 3.56 -8.65 -21.38
N LYS A 231 3.86 -7.37 -21.10
CA LYS A 231 2.90 -6.32 -20.78
C LYS A 231 1.91 -6.71 -19.68
N HIS A 232 2.33 -7.52 -18.71
CA HIS A 232 1.50 -8.04 -17.62
C HIS A 232 2.22 -7.94 -16.27
N PHE A 233 1.46 -8.01 -15.17
CA PHE A 233 1.99 -8.09 -13.82
C PHE A 233 2.31 -9.52 -13.42
N GLU A 234 3.51 -9.75 -12.91
CA GLU A 234 3.93 -11.02 -12.36
C GLU A 234 4.09 -10.92 -10.84
N LYS A 235 3.64 -11.95 -10.12
CA LYS A 235 3.88 -12.07 -8.68
C LYS A 235 5.35 -12.41 -8.45
N SER A 236 6.02 -11.63 -7.61
CA SER A 236 7.41 -11.93 -7.24
C SER A 236 7.47 -13.25 -6.47
N SER A 237 8.36 -14.15 -6.89
CA SER A 237 8.60 -15.44 -6.21
C SER A 237 9.39 -15.28 -4.91
N VAL A 238 10.05 -14.14 -4.72
CA VAL A 238 10.93 -13.87 -3.55
C VAL A 238 10.15 -13.11 -2.48
N LYS A 239 10.24 -13.59 -1.24
CA LYS A 239 9.64 -12.91 -0.09
C LYS A 239 10.36 -11.58 0.18
N PRO A 240 9.63 -10.46 0.38
CA PRO A 240 10.25 -9.17 0.69
C PRO A 240 11.06 -9.20 2.00
N SER A 241 12.22 -8.51 2.00
CA SER A 241 13.07 -8.34 3.18
C SER A 241 13.18 -6.87 3.58
N LEU A 242 13.44 -6.59 4.87
CA LEU A 242 13.75 -5.22 5.33
C LEU A 242 15.15 -4.76 4.91
N PHE A 243 16.07 -5.70 4.71
CA PHE A 243 17.44 -5.46 4.26
C PHE A 243 17.67 -6.18 2.93
N PRO A 244 17.18 -5.61 1.82
CA PRO A 244 17.35 -6.20 0.50
C PRO A 244 18.71 -5.90 -0.12
N ASP A 245 19.06 -6.66 -1.16
CA ASP A 245 20.24 -6.39 -1.99
C ASP A 245 20.15 -5.01 -2.68
N PRO A 246 21.28 -4.35 -2.98
CA PRO A 246 21.29 -3.06 -3.68
C PRO A 246 20.55 -3.05 -5.02
N SER A 247 20.45 -4.20 -5.70
CA SER A 247 19.67 -4.36 -6.94
C SER A 247 18.20 -3.97 -6.78
N ARG A 248 17.61 -4.19 -5.59
CA ARG A 248 16.22 -3.85 -5.29
C ARG A 248 15.98 -2.35 -5.20
N LYS A 249 17.01 -1.58 -4.84
CA LYS A 249 16.96 -0.11 -4.88
C LYS A 249 16.80 0.39 -6.31
N THR A 250 17.58 -0.15 -7.25
CA THR A 250 17.47 0.22 -8.66
C THR A 250 16.14 -0.24 -9.24
N GLU A 251 15.70 -1.45 -8.89
CA GLU A 251 14.43 -2.01 -9.35
C GLU A 251 13.23 -1.16 -8.93
N LEU A 252 13.24 -0.57 -7.73
CA LEU A 252 12.19 0.35 -7.29
C LEU A 252 11.96 1.50 -8.29
N PHE A 253 13.01 2.18 -8.71
CA PHE A 253 12.90 3.30 -9.65
C PHE A 253 12.52 2.83 -11.06
N ARG A 254 13.05 1.68 -11.50
CA ARG A 254 12.69 1.06 -12.80
C ARG A 254 11.20 0.72 -12.84
N GLN A 255 10.68 0.07 -11.80
CA GLN A 255 9.26 -0.30 -11.72
C GLN A 255 8.35 0.93 -11.69
N ARG A 256 8.72 1.99 -10.96
CA ARG A 256 7.97 3.27 -11.00
C ARG A 256 7.92 3.86 -12.41
N TYR A 257 9.04 3.86 -13.12
CA TYR A 257 9.09 4.33 -14.52
C TYR A 257 8.24 3.44 -15.43
N HIS A 258 8.36 2.11 -15.33
CA HIS A 258 7.62 1.17 -16.16
C HIS A 258 6.11 1.29 -15.99
N LEU A 259 5.61 1.46 -14.77
CA LEU A 259 4.19 1.68 -14.49
C LEU A 259 3.66 2.94 -15.18
N ILE A 260 4.36 4.07 -15.02
CA ILE A 260 3.95 5.33 -15.64
C ILE A 260 4.06 5.27 -17.17
N HIS A 261 5.13 4.67 -17.69
CA HIS A 261 5.34 4.48 -19.12
C HIS A 261 4.24 3.62 -19.75
N GLN A 262 3.89 2.48 -19.15
CA GLN A 262 2.79 1.63 -19.61
C GLN A 262 1.45 2.37 -19.58
N ARG A 263 1.19 3.17 -18.54
CA ARG A 263 -0.03 3.98 -18.45
C ARG A 263 -0.12 5.01 -19.59
N ILE A 264 0.98 5.67 -19.93
CA ILE A 264 1.00 6.67 -21.00
C ILE A 264 0.78 6.02 -22.37
N LEU A 265 1.42 4.89 -22.65
CA LEU A 265 1.24 4.16 -23.93
C LEU A 265 -0.19 3.68 -24.17
N ARG A 266 -1.00 3.59 -23.11
CA ARG A 266 -2.42 3.20 -23.19
C ARG A 266 -3.36 4.39 -23.39
N ASN A 267 -2.87 5.61 -23.20
CA ASN A 267 -3.65 6.81 -23.47
C ASN A 267 -3.70 7.07 -24.99
N GLU A 268 -4.89 7.38 -25.50
CA GLU A 268 -5.18 7.65 -26.91
C GLU A 268 -4.30 8.76 -27.49
N THR A 269 -3.95 9.78 -26.70
CA THR A 269 -3.08 10.90 -27.14
C THR A 269 -1.68 10.43 -27.58
N PHE A 270 -1.23 9.27 -27.10
CA PHE A 270 0.09 8.71 -27.36
C PHE A 270 0.03 7.46 -28.25
N GLN A 271 -1.16 7.05 -28.68
CA GLN A 271 -1.33 5.95 -29.63
C GLN A 271 -1.23 6.48 -31.06
N THR A 272 -0.37 5.86 -31.86
CA THR A 272 -0.36 6.09 -33.31
C THR A 272 -1.68 5.59 -33.88
N PRO A 273 -2.46 6.40 -34.62
CA PRO A 273 -3.71 5.94 -35.21
C PRO A 273 -3.44 4.77 -36.17
N THR A 274 -4.02 3.60 -35.87
CA THR A 274 -3.76 2.34 -36.59
C THR A 274 -4.31 2.33 -38.03
N PHE A 275 -5.14 3.31 -38.41
CA PHE A 275 -5.64 3.48 -39.78
C PHE A 275 -5.25 4.85 -40.34
N SER A 276 -4.29 4.86 -41.27
CA SER A 276 -4.21 5.93 -42.27
C SER A 276 -5.35 5.68 -43.26
N THR A 277 -6.51 6.29 -43.04
CA THR A 277 -7.57 6.32 -44.06
C THR A 277 -7.05 7.12 -45.25
N THR A 278 -6.52 6.43 -46.25
CA THR A 278 -6.38 6.91 -47.61
C THR A 278 -7.76 7.03 -48.24
N ARG A 279 -8.59 8.00 -47.82
CA ARG A 279 -9.77 8.44 -48.61
C ARG A 279 -10.04 9.92 -48.42
N SER A 280 -9.97 10.58 -49.58
CA SER A 280 -10.46 11.92 -49.93
C SER A 280 -9.65 13.11 -49.45
N ALA A 281 -8.74 13.51 -50.35
CA ALA A 281 -8.43 14.90 -50.60
C ALA A 281 -9.74 15.69 -50.86
N THR A 282 -10.28 16.33 -49.83
CA THR A 282 -11.09 17.53 -49.99
C THR A 282 -10.33 18.69 -49.37
N LEU A 283 -9.81 19.56 -50.24
CA LEU A 283 -9.15 20.81 -49.90
C LEU A 283 -10.07 21.65 -48.99
N SER A 284 -9.82 21.62 -47.68
CA SER A 284 -10.28 22.67 -46.76
C SER A 284 -9.10 23.63 -46.57
N ARG A 285 -9.02 24.61 -47.47
CA ARG A 285 -8.12 25.76 -47.33
C ARG A 285 -8.77 26.78 -46.38
N VAL A 286 -8.52 26.65 -45.08
CA VAL A 286 -8.50 27.79 -44.12
C VAL A 286 -7.53 27.47 -42.97
N GLY A 287 -6.52 28.32 -42.82
CA GLY A 287 -5.59 28.54 -41.68
C GLY A 287 -5.45 27.51 -40.54
N SER A 288 -4.28 26.87 -40.52
CA SER A 288 -3.48 26.52 -39.32
C SER A 288 -4.17 25.84 -38.13
N VAL A 289 -4.56 24.58 -38.29
CA VAL A 289 -4.49 23.61 -37.19
C VAL A 289 -3.78 22.38 -37.74
N SER A 290 -2.50 22.25 -37.42
CA SER A 290 -1.70 21.06 -37.68
C SER A 290 -2.49 19.83 -37.26
N ALA A 291 -2.75 18.93 -38.21
CA ALA A 291 -3.21 17.58 -37.94
C ALA A 291 -2.34 17.00 -36.83
N ALA A 292 -2.94 16.65 -35.69
CA ALA A 292 -2.23 16.22 -34.49
C ALA A 292 -1.37 14.99 -34.81
N ALA A 293 -0.08 15.22 -35.05
CA ALA A 293 0.90 14.14 -35.06
C ALA A 293 0.87 13.49 -33.67
N PRO A 294 0.88 12.15 -33.56
CA PRO A 294 0.92 11.49 -32.26
C PRO A 294 2.17 11.97 -31.50
N ASN A 295 1.99 12.34 -30.24
CA ASN A 295 3.08 12.76 -29.37
C ASN A 295 3.96 11.53 -29.09
N THR A 296 5.04 11.38 -29.85
CA THR A 296 5.97 10.24 -29.71
C THR A 296 6.99 10.51 -28.61
N ILE A 297 7.04 9.62 -27.62
CA ILE A 297 8.02 9.70 -26.54
C ILE A 297 9.39 9.28 -27.08
N THR A 298 10.37 10.15 -26.94
CA THR A 298 11.75 9.89 -27.36
C THR A 298 12.59 9.49 -26.13
N PRO A 299 13.31 8.35 -26.14
CA PRO A 299 14.25 8.02 -25.07
C PRO A 299 15.46 8.96 -25.11
N ILE A 300 16.08 9.22 -23.96
CA ILE A 300 17.17 10.19 -23.82
C ILE A 300 18.38 9.81 -24.69
N ALA A 301 18.70 8.52 -24.83
CA ALA A 301 19.78 8.05 -25.71
C ALA A 301 19.60 8.44 -27.20
N ASN A 302 18.37 8.67 -27.67
CA ASN A 302 18.10 9.05 -29.06
C ASN A 302 18.27 10.56 -29.33
N LEU A 303 18.56 11.36 -28.30
CA LEU A 303 18.82 12.80 -28.43
C LEU A 303 20.23 13.08 -28.96
N LEU A 304 21.15 12.15 -28.75
CA LEU A 304 22.54 12.31 -29.12
C LEU A 304 22.67 12.46 -30.64
N GLY A 305 23.33 13.54 -31.08
CA GLY A 305 23.49 13.88 -32.50
C GLY A 305 22.25 14.51 -33.15
N ARG A 306 21.22 14.86 -32.38
CA ARG A 306 20.00 15.55 -32.85
C ARG A 306 19.85 16.92 -32.17
N SER A 307 20.85 17.77 -32.32
CA SER A 307 20.83 19.14 -31.80
C SER A 307 19.77 19.99 -32.52
N GLY A 308 18.99 20.77 -31.76
CA GLY A 308 18.03 21.74 -32.30
C GLY A 308 16.66 21.18 -32.70
N THR A 309 16.42 19.87 -32.58
CA THR A 309 15.09 19.28 -32.79
C THR A 309 14.26 19.24 -31.51
N THR A 310 12.96 19.45 -31.64
CA THR A 310 11.99 19.36 -30.54
C THR A 310 11.67 17.91 -30.23
N HIS A 311 11.74 17.52 -28.96
CA HIS A 311 11.45 16.17 -28.50
C HIS A 311 10.60 16.19 -27.23
N LEU A 312 9.69 15.22 -27.13
CA LEU A 312 8.94 14.96 -25.90
C LEU A 312 9.63 13.84 -25.11
N LEU A 313 10.10 14.18 -23.92
CA LEU A 313 10.80 13.26 -23.02
C LEU A 313 9.91 12.86 -21.85
N LEU A 314 9.96 11.56 -21.50
CA LEU A 314 9.46 11.05 -20.24
C LEU A 314 10.66 10.72 -19.35
N GLY A 315 10.73 11.32 -18.16
CA GLY A 315 11.82 11.05 -17.25
C GLY A 315 11.51 11.44 -15.82
N MET A 316 12.34 10.95 -14.90
CA MET A 316 12.32 11.32 -13.49
C MET A 316 13.20 12.54 -13.27
N LEU A 317 12.67 13.56 -12.60
CA LEU A 317 13.44 14.72 -12.18
C LEU A 317 14.44 14.32 -11.08
N THR A 318 15.70 14.66 -11.25
CA THR A 318 16.76 14.41 -10.28
C THR A 318 17.60 15.66 -10.10
N VAL A 319 18.27 15.76 -8.95
CA VAL A 319 19.28 16.79 -8.71
C VAL A 319 20.63 16.11 -8.82
N SER A 320 21.47 16.60 -9.71
CA SER A 320 22.83 16.09 -9.90
C SER A 320 23.70 16.41 -8.68
N PRO A 321 24.85 15.74 -8.47
CA PRO A 321 25.78 16.07 -7.39
C PRO A 321 26.32 17.51 -7.45
N THR A 322 26.30 18.15 -8.63
CA THR A 322 26.68 19.56 -8.82
C THR A 322 25.57 20.54 -8.46
N GLY A 323 24.38 20.04 -8.07
CA GLY A 323 23.22 20.85 -7.72
C GLY A 323 22.37 21.27 -8.92
N THR A 324 22.72 20.86 -10.13
CA THR A 324 21.92 21.17 -11.33
C THR A 324 20.74 20.22 -11.46
N LEU A 325 19.63 20.73 -12.00
CA LEU A 325 18.47 19.90 -12.31
C LEU A 325 18.79 19.00 -13.50
N ALA A 326 18.42 17.72 -13.41
CA ALA A 326 18.61 16.74 -14.45
C ALA A 326 17.35 15.90 -14.65
N LEU A 327 17.23 15.32 -15.84
CA LEU A 327 16.17 14.38 -16.20
C LEU A 327 16.79 13.00 -16.44
N SER A 328 16.25 11.97 -15.80
CA SER A 328 16.77 10.61 -15.88
C SER A 328 15.70 9.64 -16.38
N ASP A 329 16.03 8.83 -17.39
CA ASP A 329 15.21 7.71 -17.88
C ASP A 329 15.95 6.38 -17.73
N LEU A 330 15.48 5.32 -18.39
CA LEU A 330 16.14 4.01 -18.37
C LEU A 330 17.43 3.94 -19.21
N THR A 331 17.64 4.90 -20.11
CA THR A 331 18.71 4.92 -21.10
C THR A 331 19.86 5.86 -20.73
N GLY A 332 19.59 6.95 -20.01
CA GLY A 332 20.59 7.93 -19.61
C GLY A 332 20.04 9.05 -18.73
N THR A 333 20.91 10.00 -18.42
CA THR A 333 20.57 11.23 -17.70
C THR A 333 21.05 12.45 -18.48
N ILE A 334 20.27 13.53 -18.51
CA ILE A 334 20.60 14.77 -19.21
C ILE A 334 20.39 15.99 -18.30
N ALA A 335 21.23 17.02 -18.42
CA ALA A 335 21.04 18.28 -17.71
C ALA A 335 19.82 19.02 -18.25
N LEU A 336 19.01 19.61 -17.36
CA LEU A 336 17.72 20.20 -17.69
C LEU A 336 17.71 21.69 -17.36
N ASP A 337 17.31 22.50 -18.33
CA ASP A 337 16.92 23.89 -18.15
C ASP A 337 15.40 24.05 -18.16
N LEU A 338 14.85 24.72 -17.15
CA LEU A 338 13.43 25.03 -17.05
C LEU A 338 13.16 26.54 -16.93
N GLN A 339 14.15 27.41 -17.18
CA GLN A 339 13.96 28.87 -17.07
C GLN A 339 12.81 29.38 -17.95
N HIS A 340 12.67 28.85 -19.17
CA HIS A 340 11.62 29.22 -20.12
C HIS A 340 10.40 28.28 -20.09
N ALA A 341 10.39 27.31 -19.17
CA ALA A 341 9.38 26.26 -19.17
C ALA A 341 8.09 26.72 -18.52
N ARG A 342 6.95 26.36 -19.14
CA ARG A 342 5.62 26.59 -18.57
C ARG A 342 5.04 25.30 -17.98
N PRO A 343 4.59 25.31 -16.72
CA PRO A 343 3.90 24.17 -16.14
C PRO A 343 2.49 24.02 -16.73
N ILE A 344 2.10 22.80 -17.09
CA ILE A 344 0.76 22.47 -17.56
C ILE A 344 0.12 21.56 -16.51
N PRO A 345 -0.85 22.04 -15.70
CA PRO A 345 -1.49 23.38 -15.70
C PRO A 345 -0.69 24.42 -14.90
N GLU A 346 -0.85 25.70 -15.28
CA GLU A 346 -0.09 26.82 -14.72
C GLU A 346 -0.11 26.88 -13.18
N ASN A 347 -1.30 26.75 -12.56
CA ASN A 347 -1.45 26.78 -11.09
C ASN A 347 -2.11 25.51 -10.52
N GLY A 348 -1.87 24.36 -11.14
CA GLY A 348 -2.63 23.13 -10.87
C GLY A 348 -1.83 21.91 -10.42
N ALA A 349 -0.51 22.00 -10.24
CA ALA A 349 0.33 20.86 -9.85
C ALA A 349 1.66 21.30 -9.22
N TYR A 350 2.25 20.41 -8.41
CA TYR A 350 3.58 20.60 -7.84
C TYR A 350 4.61 19.73 -8.58
N PHE A 351 5.74 20.31 -8.96
CA PHE A 351 6.85 19.60 -9.58
C PHE A 351 8.03 19.55 -8.62
N ALA A 352 8.49 18.36 -8.25
CA ALA A 352 9.62 18.18 -7.35
C ALA A 352 10.57 17.08 -7.86
N PRO A 353 11.85 17.09 -7.46
CA PRO A 353 12.76 15.97 -7.70
C PRO A 353 12.15 14.65 -7.18
N GLY A 354 12.35 13.55 -7.91
CA GLY A 354 11.77 12.23 -7.62
C GLY A 354 10.41 11.97 -8.27
N MET A 355 9.83 12.97 -8.94
CA MET A 355 8.63 12.84 -9.76
C MET A 355 8.96 12.50 -11.21
N ILE A 356 8.10 11.72 -11.86
CA ILE A 356 8.17 11.42 -13.29
C ILE A 356 7.31 12.42 -14.04
N VAL A 357 7.89 13.09 -15.03
CA VAL A 357 7.28 14.21 -15.76
C VAL A 357 7.46 14.02 -17.26
N LEU A 358 6.58 14.67 -18.01
CA LEU A 358 6.69 14.86 -19.45
C LEU A 358 7.25 16.26 -19.70
N ILE A 359 8.32 16.36 -20.47
CA ILE A 359 8.94 17.64 -20.83
C ILE A 359 9.03 17.71 -22.34
N ASP A 360 8.40 18.73 -22.91
CA ASP A 360 8.59 19.10 -24.31
C ASP A 360 9.66 20.19 -24.39
N GLY A 361 10.60 20.05 -25.31
CA GLY A 361 11.76 20.92 -25.37
C GLY A 361 12.73 20.60 -26.49
N THR A 362 13.81 21.38 -26.57
CA THR A 362 14.89 21.19 -27.55
C THR A 362 16.17 20.73 -26.88
N TYR A 363 16.89 19.84 -27.55
CA TYR A 363 18.23 19.46 -27.13
C TYR A 363 19.26 20.42 -27.71
N GLU A 364 20.09 21.00 -26.84
CA GLU A 364 21.23 21.83 -27.20
C GLU A 364 22.52 21.11 -26.80
N GLU A 365 23.42 20.93 -27.77
CA GLU A 365 24.73 20.32 -27.53
C GLU A 365 25.70 21.40 -27.04
N ASP A 366 26.36 21.14 -25.90
CA ASP A 366 27.31 22.10 -25.33
C ASP A 366 28.69 21.88 -25.97
N TYR A 367 29.03 22.74 -26.93
CA TYR A 367 30.33 22.73 -27.63
C TYR A 367 31.49 23.33 -26.79
N GLY A 368 31.22 23.86 -25.60
CA GLY A 368 32.14 24.73 -24.87
C GLY A 368 33.26 24.06 -24.05
N ASN A 369 33.22 22.76 -23.81
CA ASN A 369 34.24 22.07 -23.01
C ASN A 369 34.98 20.99 -23.84
N PRO A 370 36.27 21.19 -24.21
CA PRO A 370 37.02 20.26 -25.06
C PRO A 370 37.27 18.87 -24.45
N GLY A 371 36.96 18.68 -23.16
CA GLY A 371 37.02 17.38 -22.47
C GLY A 371 35.69 16.62 -22.43
N THR A 372 34.57 17.25 -22.82
CA THR A 372 33.22 16.64 -22.82
C THR A 372 32.66 16.40 -24.22
N GLY A 373 33.39 16.78 -25.27
CA GLY A 373 33.03 16.57 -26.68
C GLY A 373 33.17 15.11 -27.16
N SER A 374 32.96 14.14 -26.29
CA SER A 374 32.83 12.75 -26.72
C SER A 374 31.34 12.45 -26.89
N THR A 375 30.96 12.19 -28.14
CA THR A 375 29.71 11.59 -28.60
C THR A 375 29.47 10.18 -28.02
N THR A 376 30.07 9.85 -26.88
CA THR A 376 30.01 8.56 -26.22
C THR A 376 29.39 8.71 -24.83
N ILE A 377 28.31 7.96 -24.61
CA ILE A 377 27.75 7.69 -23.29
C ILE A 377 28.88 7.11 -22.42
N GLY A 378 29.35 7.86 -21.41
CA GLY A 378 30.21 7.31 -20.35
C GLY A 378 31.58 7.93 -20.10
N ASN A 379 32.02 8.97 -20.84
CA ASN A 379 33.36 9.54 -20.63
C ASN A 379 33.42 10.82 -19.77
N THR A 380 32.27 11.43 -19.46
CA THR A 380 32.19 12.65 -18.64
C THR A 380 31.82 12.32 -17.20
N GLY A 381 32.82 11.87 -16.44
CA GLY A 381 32.92 12.00 -14.98
C GLY A 381 31.64 11.80 -14.16
N GLY A 382 31.15 10.55 -14.07
CA GLY A 382 30.11 10.19 -13.09
C GLY A 382 29.61 8.76 -13.29
N VAL A 383 29.29 8.07 -12.18
CA VAL A 383 28.64 6.75 -12.22
C VAL A 383 27.20 6.92 -12.73
N GLY A 384 26.97 6.60 -14.00
CA GLY A 384 25.67 6.68 -14.67
C GLY A 384 25.77 7.52 -15.95
N GLY A 385 25.54 6.88 -17.10
CA GLY A 385 25.70 7.46 -18.44
C GLY A 385 24.95 8.79 -18.60
N THR A 386 25.66 9.88 -18.33
CA THR A 386 25.18 11.25 -18.49
C THR A 386 25.51 11.69 -19.90
N ILE A 387 24.51 12.16 -20.64
CA ILE A 387 24.68 12.68 -22.00
C ILE A 387 25.17 14.13 -21.90
N GLY A 388 26.15 14.49 -22.72
CA GLY A 388 26.63 15.87 -22.83
C GLY A 388 25.55 16.80 -23.42
N GLY A 389 25.64 18.11 -23.13
CA GLY A 389 24.64 19.09 -23.54
C GLY A 389 23.53 19.34 -22.50
N LYS A 390 22.59 20.20 -22.88
CA LYS A 390 21.48 20.68 -22.04
C LYS A 390 20.16 20.50 -22.78
N PHE A 391 19.14 20.05 -22.07
CA PHE A 391 17.78 20.01 -22.61
C PHE A 391 17.01 21.24 -22.12
N ILE A 392 16.52 22.07 -23.04
CA ILE A 392 15.75 23.27 -22.73
C ILE A 392 14.27 22.93 -22.82
N GLY A 393 13.57 22.90 -21.68
CA GLY A 393 12.14 22.65 -21.61
C GLY A 393 11.32 23.89 -21.97
N PHE A 394 10.31 23.72 -22.82
CA PHE A 394 9.27 24.73 -23.10
C PHE A 394 8.01 24.47 -22.29
N SER A 395 7.63 23.21 -22.10
CA SER A 395 6.50 22.84 -21.26
C SER A 395 6.80 21.63 -20.41
N VAL A 396 6.27 21.64 -19.17
CA VAL A 396 6.40 20.55 -18.22
C VAL A 396 5.01 20.13 -17.77
N GLY A 397 4.70 18.84 -17.92
CA GLY A 397 3.42 18.27 -17.53
C GLY A 397 3.60 17.01 -16.70
N HIS A 398 2.64 16.73 -15.83
CA HIS A 398 2.55 15.41 -15.24
C HIS A 398 1.96 14.40 -16.24
N PRO A 399 2.34 13.11 -16.11
CA PRO A 399 1.71 12.07 -16.89
C PRO A 399 0.21 11.97 -16.56
N PRO A 400 -0.64 11.70 -17.57
CA PRO A 400 -2.09 11.64 -17.40
C PRO A 400 -2.50 10.50 -16.48
N CYS A 401 -3.54 10.73 -15.66
CA CYS A 401 -4.12 9.72 -14.78
C CYS A 401 -5.04 8.78 -15.57
N GLU A 402 -4.99 7.48 -15.25
CA GLU A 402 -5.90 6.46 -15.79
C GLU A 402 -6.98 6.15 -14.75
N ARG A 403 -8.25 6.09 -15.17
CA ARG A 403 -9.37 5.76 -14.27
C ARG A 403 -9.30 4.29 -13.82
N ARG A 404 -9.71 4.02 -12.59
CA ARG A 404 -9.77 2.65 -12.02
C ARG A 404 -10.55 1.68 -12.91
N SER A 405 -11.70 2.11 -13.45
CA SER A 405 -12.55 1.29 -14.32
C SER A 405 -11.85 0.85 -15.61
N THR A 406 -11.02 1.70 -16.21
CA THR A 406 -10.22 1.39 -17.40
C THR A 406 -9.12 0.36 -17.09
N THR A 407 -8.55 0.41 -15.89
CA THR A 407 -7.49 -0.53 -15.48
C THR A 407 -8.03 -1.91 -15.11
N LEU A 408 -9.08 -1.97 -14.29
CA LEU A 408 -9.65 -3.23 -13.80
C LEU A 408 -10.72 -3.82 -14.74
N GLY A 409 -11.28 -3.01 -15.63
CA GLY A 409 -12.36 -3.40 -16.55
C GLY A 409 -13.71 -3.60 -15.87
N GLY A 410 -14.03 -2.72 -14.92
CA GLY A 410 -15.34 -2.71 -14.26
C GLY A 410 -16.45 -2.31 -15.21
N ALA A 411 -17.69 -2.75 -14.93
CA ALA A 411 -18.88 -2.35 -15.65
C ALA A 411 -19.18 -0.86 -15.40
N SER A 412 -18.56 0.02 -16.17
CA SER A 412 -19.05 1.40 -16.32
C SER A 412 -20.09 1.45 -17.43
N ASP A 413 -21.22 2.11 -17.18
CA ASP A 413 -22.34 2.35 -18.10
C ASP A 413 -22.01 3.22 -19.33
N ASP A 414 -20.73 3.46 -19.62
CA ASP A 414 -20.27 4.27 -20.75
C ASP A 414 -19.85 3.35 -21.93
N PRO A 415 -20.74 3.07 -22.90
CA PRO A 415 -20.46 2.18 -24.02
C PRO A 415 -19.36 2.72 -24.96
N GLN A 416 -18.99 3.99 -24.84
CA GLN A 416 -18.01 4.64 -25.72
C GLN A 416 -16.55 4.34 -25.34
N ASN A 417 -16.29 3.96 -24.08
CA ASN A 417 -14.96 3.53 -23.59
C ASN A 417 -14.77 1.99 -23.62
N ALA A 418 -15.75 1.24 -24.12
CA ALA A 418 -15.73 -0.22 -24.15
C ALA A 418 -14.79 -0.82 -25.22
N VAL A 419 -14.14 0.01 -26.06
CA VAL A 419 -13.27 -0.44 -27.15
C VAL A 419 -11.92 -0.96 -26.62
N SER A 420 -11.49 -0.52 -25.43
CA SER A 420 -10.30 -1.06 -24.75
C SER A 420 -10.75 -1.99 -23.61
N GLY A 421 -10.67 -3.31 -23.82
CA GLY A 421 -11.02 -4.29 -22.79
C GLY A 421 -10.22 -4.13 -21.47
N PRO A 422 -10.62 -4.84 -20.39
CA PRO A 422 -9.96 -4.76 -19.09
C PRO A 422 -8.44 -4.91 -19.22
N ALA A 423 -7.67 -3.91 -18.75
CA ALA A 423 -6.21 -3.95 -18.84
C ALA A 423 -5.62 -5.15 -18.09
N PHE A 424 -6.06 -5.30 -16.84
CA PHE A 424 -5.48 -6.21 -15.86
C PHE A 424 -6.56 -6.82 -14.95
N GLY A 425 -7.78 -6.99 -15.45
CA GLY A 425 -8.92 -7.45 -14.64
C GLY A 425 -8.76 -8.83 -13.97
N TRP A 426 -7.81 -9.65 -14.43
CA TRP A 426 -7.44 -10.93 -13.80
C TRP A 426 -6.35 -10.81 -12.72
N THR A 427 -5.67 -9.68 -12.64
CA THR A 427 -4.59 -9.46 -11.67
C THR A 427 -5.20 -9.11 -10.32
N ASP A 428 -4.78 -9.85 -9.30
CA ASP A 428 -5.12 -9.56 -7.90
C ASP A 428 -4.03 -8.66 -7.29
N PHE A 429 -4.36 -7.38 -7.16
CA PHE A 429 -3.46 -6.34 -6.63
C PHE A 429 -3.39 -6.32 -5.10
N LEU A 430 -4.40 -6.82 -4.39
CA LEU A 430 -4.49 -6.74 -2.92
C LEU A 430 -4.33 -8.08 -2.21
N GLY A 431 -4.40 -9.21 -2.94
CA GLY A 431 -4.45 -10.54 -2.36
C GLY A 431 -5.87 -10.99 -1.97
N LEU A 432 -6.90 -10.26 -2.40
CA LEU A 432 -8.31 -10.46 -2.01
C LEU A 432 -9.18 -11.01 -3.14
N GLY A 433 -8.56 -11.39 -4.27
CA GLY A 433 -9.25 -11.80 -5.48
C GLY A 433 -9.11 -10.78 -6.61
N SER A 434 -9.51 -11.17 -7.82
CA SER A 434 -9.44 -10.32 -9.01
C SER A 434 -10.82 -9.87 -9.46
N GLU A 435 -10.90 -8.70 -10.10
CA GLU A 435 -12.15 -8.10 -10.57
C GLU A 435 -12.95 -9.07 -11.46
N ARG A 436 -12.27 -9.77 -12.37
CA ARG A 436 -12.92 -10.71 -13.27
C ARG A 436 -13.37 -12.01 -12.60
N ALA A 437 -12.71 -12.44 -11.52
CA ALA A 437 -13.07 -13.67 -10.82
C ALA A 437 -14.19 -13.45 -9.79
N THR A 438 -14.06 -12.41 -8.96
CA THR A 438 -14.95 -12.18 -7.80
C THR A 438 -15.78 -10.90 -7.91
N GLY A 439 -15.47 -9.98 -8.83
CA GLY A 439 -16.08 -8.64 -8.88
C GLY A 439 -17.59 -8.66 -9.10
N ALA A 440 -18.11 -9.48 -10.02
CA ALA A 440 -19.56 -9.58 -10.24
C ALA A 440 -20.33 -10.09 -9.00
N ARG A 441 -19.78 -11.09 -8.30
CA ARG A 441 -20.35 -11.63 -7.05
C ARG A 441 -20.34 -10.56 -5.96
N MET A 442 -19.19 -9.93 -5.75
CA MET A 442 -19.01 -8.90 -4.72
C MET A 442 -19.85 -7.65 -4.98
N SER A 443 -20.05 -7.28 -6.26
CA SER A 443 -20.90 -6.16 -6.64
C SER A 443 -22.37 -6.41 -6.27
N ARG A 444 -22.88 -7.62 -6.55
CA ARG A 444 -24.25 -8.03 -6.16
C ARG A 444 -24.45 -8.05 -4.65
N LEU A 445 -23.48 -8.60 -3.91
CA LEU A 445 -23.51 -8.59 -2.45
C LEU A 445 -23.52 -7.17 -1.90
N ALA A 446 -22.64 -6.31 -2.42
CA ALA A 446 -22.57 -4.93 -1.99
C ALA A 446 -23.82 -4.12 -2.37
N SER A 447 -24.49 -4.37 -3.49
CA SER A 447 -25.78 -3.73 -3.80
C SER A 447 -26.92 -4.21 -2.87
N ARG A 448 -26.80 -5.43 -2.34
CA ARG A 448 -27.78 -6.00 -1.39
C ARG A 448 -27.55 -5.46 0.02
N LEU A 449 -26.30 -5.41 0.47
CA LEU A 449 -25.94 -5.02 1.84
C LEU A 449 -25.71 -3.51 2.03
N LEU A 450 -25.44 -2.76 0.95
CA LEU A 450 -25.35 -1.30 0.97
C LEU A 450 -26.47 -0.68 0.12
N PRO A 451 -27.73 -0.70 0.58
CA PRO A 451 -28.81 -0.02 -0.11
C PRO A 451 -28.55 1.48 -0.17
N SER A 452 -28.92 2.13 -1.28
CA SER A 452 -28.68 3.57 -1.50
C SER A 452 -29.45 4.48 -0.53
N GLU A 453 -30.43 3.93 0.19
CA GLU A 453 -31.29 4.66 1.14
C GLU A 453 -30.65 4.82 2.52
N ALA A 454 -29.68 3.97 2.91
CA ALA A 454 -28.98 4.05 4.19
C ALA A 454 -27.57 4.62 4.01
N SER A 455 -27.18 5.56 4.88
CA SER A 455 -25.82 6.12 4.89
C SER A 455 -24.84 5.19 5.59
N HIS A 456 -23.81 4.76 4.86
CA HIS A 456 -22.79 3.84 5.36
C HIS A 456 -21.49 4.60 5.59
N ASN A 457 -21.44 5.33 6.69
CA ASN A 457 -20.40 6.32 6.95
C ASN A 457 -19.16 5.70 7.61
N VAL A 458 -17.99 6.20 7.19
CA VAL A 458 -16.70 6.00 7.85
C VAL A 458 -16.21 7.36 8.34
N ALA A 459 -16.05 7.50 9.65
CA ALA A 459 -15.53 8.73 10.25
C ALA A 459 -14.00 8.70 10.25
N ILE A 460 -13.37 9.77 9.79
CA ILE A 460 -11.92 9.86 9.59
C ILE A 460 -11.41 11.13 10.27
N ALA A 461 -10.54 10.95 11.27
CA ALA A 461 -9.89 12.05 11.98
C ALA A 461 -8.36 11.88 11.97
N SER A 462 -7.64 13.00 12.04
CA SER A 462 -6.17 12.99 12.03
C SER A 462 -5.55 13.95 13.05
N ASP A 463 -4.25 13.76 13.32
CA ASP A 463 -3.43 14.49 14.28
C ASP A 463 -4.04 14.53 15.68
N LEU A 464 -4.41 13.33 16.14
CA LEU A 464 -4.91 13.10 17.49
C LEU A 464 -3.77 13.16 18.52
N HIS A 465 -3.27 14.35 18.84
CA HIS A 465 -2.23 14.55 19.84
C HIS A 465 -2.75 14.30 21.25
N LEU A 466 -2.61 13.08 21.77
CA LEU A 466 -3.18 12.63 23.05
C LEU A 466 -2.59 13.32 24.29
N ASP A 467 -1.48 14.02 24.13
CA ASP A 467 -0.83 14.84 25.16
C ASP A 467 -1.51 16.21 25.34
N ILE A 468 -2.29 16.66 24.35
CA ILE A 468 -2.99 17.95 24.40
C ILE A 468 -4.44 17.71 24.83
N PRO A 469 -4.91 18.29 25.94
CA PRO A 469 -6.29 18.08 26.40
C PRO A 469 -7.38 18.51 25.41
N SER A 470 -7.11 19.54 24.59
CA SER A 470 -8.08 20.03 23.59
C SER A 470 -8.43 18.96 22.55
N THR A 471 -7.46 18.16 22.10
CA THR A 471 -7.70 17.11 21.09
C THR A 471 -8.55 15.97 21.67
N LEU A 472 -8.39 15.66 22.96
CA LEU A 472 -9.23 14.67 23.67
C LEU A 472 -10.65 15.22 23.82
N SER A 473 -10.82 16.51 24.12
CA SER A 473 -12.13 17.16 24.12
C SER A 473 -12.79 17.11 22.73
N SER A 474 -12.07 17.44 21.66
CA SER A 474 -12.58 17.36 20.29
C SER A 474 -12.92 15.92 19.88
N LEU A 475 -12.12 14.94 20.29
CA LEU A 475 -12.43 13.52 20.09
C LEU A 475 -13.70 13.12 20.84
N ARG A 476 -13.89 13.60 22.08
CA ARG A 476 -15.13 13.37 22.82
C ARG A 476 -16.33 13.94 22.07
N THR A 477 -16.24 15.15 21.51
CA THR A 477 -17.30 15.73 20.67
C THR A 477 -17.64 14.81 19.50
N LEU A 478 -16.63 14.34 18.74
CA LEU A 478 -16.83 13.39 17.63
C LEU A 478 -17.55 12.11 18.07
N LEU A 479 -17.17 11.51 19.21
CA LEU A 479 -17.82 10.30 19.71
C LEU A 479 -19.25 10.57 20.21
N GLN A 480 -19.50 11.76 20.78
CA GLN A 480 -20.83 12.18 21.21
C GLN A 480 -21.79 12.34 20.03
N THR A 481 -21.30 12.81 18.88
CA THR A 481 -22.10 12.95 17.66
C THR A 481 -22.73 11.64 17.19
N TYR A 482 -22.05 10.51 17.43
CA TYR A 482 -22.53 9.16 17.08
C TYR A 482 -23.13 8.41 18.28
N SER A 483 -23.24 9.06 19.43
CA SER A 483 -23.85 8.49 20.64
C SER A 483 -25.36 8.72 20.63
N PRO A 484 -26.18 7.77 21.12
CA PRO A 484 -27.63 7.97 21.21
C PRO A 484 -27.95 9.19 22.08
N THR A 485 -28.46 10.24 21.43
CA THR A 485 -28.95 11.45 22.11
C THR A 485 -30.48 11.38 22.17
N SER A 486 -31.10 12.00 23.18
CA SER A 486 -32.56 12.00 23.42
C SER A 486 -33.44 12.42 22.22
N THR A 487 -32.86 13.01 21.18
CA THR A 487 -33.52 13.46 19.95
C THR A 487 -33.52 12.44 18.80
N ASN A 488 -32.63 11.44 18.80
CA ASN A 488 -32.57 10.36 17.81
C ASN A 488 -32.35 9.01 18.52
N PRO A 489 -33.42 8.22 18.73
CA PRO A 489 -33.33 6.95 19.48
C PRO A 489 -32.58 5.84 18.72
N ASP A 490 -32.49 5.93 17.39
CA ASP A 490 -31.71 5.02 16.53
C ASP A 490 -30.55 5.78 15.87
N PRO A 491 -29.38 5.93 16.52
CA PRO A 491 -28.22 6.54 15.89
C PRO A 491 -27.62 5.61 14.82
N ASP A 492 -27.37 6.15 13.63
CA ASP A 492 -26.62 5.47 12.58
C ASP A 492 -25.15 5.35 13.01
N TYR A 493 -24.76 4.17 13.49
CA TYR A 493 -23.38 3.89 13.88
C TYR A 493 -22.46 3.83 12.64
N PRO A 494 -21.32 4.54 12.65
CA PRO A 494 -20.37 4.48 11.53
C PRO A 494 -19.76 3.08 11.42
N LEU A 495 -19.60 2.57 10.20
CA LEU A 495 -19.02 1.24 9.96
C LEU A 495 -17.61 1.12 10.54
N ALA A 496 -16.83 2.19 10.42
CA ALA A 496 -15.50 2.30 11.01
C ALA A 496 -15.19 3.75 11.41
N ILE A 497 -14.40 3.90 12.48
CA ILE A 497 -13.79 5.17 12.89
C ILE A 497 -12.28 5.02 12.71
N ILE A 498 -11.71 5.83 11.82
CA ILE A 498 -10.30 5.83 11.47
C ILE A 498 -9.62 7.00 12.18
N LEU A 499 -8.76 6.66 13.14
CA LEU A 499 -7.97 7.60 13.92
C LEU A 499 -6.52 7.56 13.44
N MET A 500 -6.13 8.60 12.74
CA MET A 500 -4.77 8.73 12.18
C MET A 500 -3.91 9.58 13.11
N GLY A 501 -2.66 9.17 13.30
CA GLY A 501 -1.66 9.92 14.07
C GLY A 501 -1.37 11.31 13.47
N ASN A 502 -0.48 12.09 14.06
CA ASN A 502 0.43 11.70 15.14
C ASN A 502 -0.26 11.63 16.52
N PHE A 503 0.02 10.57 17.30
CA PHE A 503 -0.59 10.41 18.63
C PHE A 503 0.07 11.24 19.74
N SER A 504 1.24 11.79 19.47
CA SER A 504 2.00 12.65 20.37
C SER A 504 2.42 13.90 19.59
N SER A 505 2.25 15.09 20.20
CA SER A 505 2.69 16.35 19.58
C SER A 505 4.22 16.40 19.43
N ARG A 506 4.94 15.84 20.41
CA ARG A 506 6.40 15.78 20.47
C ARG A 506 6.92 14.38 20.11
N ALA A 507 8.06 14.35 19.43
CA ALA A 507 8.79 13.11 19.18
C ALA A 507 9.25 12.47 20.49
N THR A 508 9.00 11.17 20.66
CA THR A 508 9.48 10.40 21.81
C THR A 508 10.98 10.17 21.67
N LEU A 509 11.76 10.70 22.60
CA LEU A 509 13.23 10.60 22.60
C LEU A 509 13.71 10.04 23.93
N ALA A 510 14.61 9.07 23.87
CA ALA A 510 15.21 8.50 25.08
C ALA A 510 16.01 9.58 25.83
N GLY A 511 15.71 9.79 27.11
CA GLY A 511 16.43 10.71 27.99
C GLY A 511 15.89 12.14 28.05
N VAL A 512 14.83 12.47 27.31
CA VAL A 512 14.14 13.77 27.41
C VAL A 512 12.94 13.66 28.36
N PRO A 513 12.87 14.45 29.45
CA PRO A 513 11.71 14.47 30.34
C PRO A 513 10.43 14.88 29.59
N GLY A 514 9.33 14.15 29.80
CA GLY A 514 8.04 14.42 29.14
C GLY A 514 7.92 13.93 27.69
N ALA A 515 8.91 13.20 27.20
CA ALA A 515 8.89 12.55 25.89
C ALA A 515 9.30 11.07 26.00
N ALA A 516 9.04 10.46 27.16
CA ALA A 516 9.39 9.07 27.43
C ALA A 516 8.32 8.10 26.91
N SER A 517 8.68 6.82 26.80
CA SER A 517 7.73 5.75 26.47
C SER A 517 6.66 5.53 27.55
N ILE A 518 6.92 5.98 28.78
CA ILE A 518 5.98 5.92 29.90
C ILE A 518 4.85 6.94 29.67
N ASP A 519 5.21 8.20 29.40
CA ASP A 519 4.24 9.27 29.10
C ASP A 519 3.35 8.87 27.92
N TYR A 520 3.94 8.31 26.85
CA TYR A 520 3.18 7.78 25.71
C TYR A 520 2.16 6.71 26.12
N LYS A 521 2.52 5.81 27.05
CA LYS A 521 1.59 4.81 27.57
C LYS A 521 0.47 5.45 28.38
N GLU A 522 0.78 6.45 29.21
CA GLU A 522 -0.22 7.18 30.00
C GLU A 522 -1.23 7.91 29.11
N HIS A 523 -0.79 8.51 28.00
CA HIS A 523 -1.68 9.11 27.01
C HIS A 523 -2.64 8.10 26.37
N PHE A 524 -2.17 6.88 26.04
CA PHE A 524 -3.02 5.80 25.55
C PHE A 524 -3.97 5.26 26.63
N ASP A 525 -3.56 5.29 27.90
CA ASP A 525 -4.40 4.92 29.03
C ASP A 525 -5.51 5.97 29.24
N ALA A 526 -5.24 7.25 29.02
CA ALA A 526 -6.24 8.32 29.03
C ALA A 526 -7.24 8.20 27.87
N LEU A 527 -6.76 7.88 26.66
CA LEU A 527 -7.63 7.57 25.53
C LEU A 527 -8.54 6.36 25.82
N ALA A 528 -8.00 5.32 26.46
CA ALA A 528 -8.80 4.15 26.84
C ALA A 528 -9.92 4.52 27.82
N ALA A 529 -9.66 5.43 28.78
CA ALA A 529 -10.68 5.91 29.70
C ALA A 529 -11.79 6.69 28.97
N LEU A 530 -11.43 7.55 28.01
CA LEU A 530 -12.40 8.28 27.19
C LEU A 530 -13.26 7.34 26.33
N LEU A 531 -12.66 6.30 25.74
CA LEU A 531 -13.40 5.31 24.95
C LEU A 531 -14.37 4.49 25.82
N SER A 532 -13.99 4.18 27.06
CA SER A 532 -14.86 3.49 28.03
C SER A 532 -16.14 4.24 28.38
N ASP A 533 -16.21 5.56 28.15
CA ASP A 533 -17.43 6.34 28.35
C ASP A 533 -18.52 6.02 27.29
N PHE A 534 -18.17 5.36 26.17
CA PHE A 534 -19.07 5.13 25.02
C PHE A 534 -19.20 3.64 24.61
N PRO A 535 -19.71 2.74 25.49
CA PRO A 535 -19.75 1.30 25.22
C PRO A 535 -20.63 0.91 24.02
N GLN A 536 -21.77 1.58 23.81
CA GLN A 536 -22.66 1.30 22.68
C GLN A 536 -21.97 1.53 21.32
N LEU A 537 -21.28 2.67 21.19
CA LEU A 537 -20.54 2.99 19.96
C LEU A 537 -19.40 2.00 19.73
N LEU A 538 -18.64 1.65 20.77
CA LEU A 538 -17.55 0.68 20.66
C LEU A 538 -18.03 -0.70 20.22
N ALA A 539 -19.22 -1.13 20.66
CA ALA A 539 -19.76 -2.45 20.35
C ALA A 539 -20.28 -2.58 18.90
N HIS A 540 -20.65 -1.46 18.27
CA HIS A 540 -21.22 -1.40 16.92
C HIS A 540 -20.27 -0.84 15.85
N THR A 541 -19.04 -0.45 16.19
CA THR A 541 -18.09 0.18 15.25
C THR A 541 -16.72 -0.49 15.24
N THR A 542 -16.03 -0.44 14.10
CA THR A 542 -14.63 -0.88 14.00
C THR A 542 -13.69 0.31 14.17
N LEU A 543 -12.80 0.27 15.16
CA LEU A 543 -11.77 1.30 15.35
C LEU A 543 -10.50 0.95 14.59
N VAL A 544 -10.03 1.84 13.74
CA VAL A 544 -8.78 1.66 12.98
C VAL A 544 -7.78 2.75 13.35
N PHE A 545 -6.61 2.34 13.83
CA PHE A 545 -5.55 3.26 14.23
C PHE A 545 -4.38 3.21 13.24
N VAL A 546 -4.01 4.37 12.69
CA VAL A 546 -2.89 4.53 11.75
C VAL A 546 -1.77 5.33 12.40
N PRO A 547 -0.53 4.81 12.47
CA PRO A 547 0.57 5.47 13.16
C PRO A 547 1.15 6.66 12.40
N GLY A 548 1.68 7.63 13.15
CA GLY A 548 2.30 8.87 12.69
C GLY A 548 3.84 8.88 12.71
N ASP A 549 4.46 10.00 12.30
CA ASP A 549 5.94 10.17 12.29
C ASP A 549 6.48 10.38 13.73
N ASN A 550 5.69 11.03 14.60
CA ASN A 550 6.08 11.37 15.98
C ASN A 550 5.78 10.26 17.01
N ASP A 551 5.22 9.13 16.60
CA ASP A 551 4.89 8.05 17.53
C ASP A 551 6.14 7.43 18.16
N ALA A 552 5.98 6.69 19.26
CA ALA A 552 7.11 6.32 20.12
C ALA A 552 8.24 5.52 19.44
N TRP A 553 7.91 4.57 18.55
CA TRP A 553 8.93 3.69 17.94
C TRP A 553 9.56 4.24 16.65
N PRO A 554 8.87 5.00 15.76
CA PRO A 554 9.54 5.63 14.64
C PRO A 554 10.41 6.81 15.12
N SER A 555 9.87 7.63 16.02
CA SER A 555 10.55 8.83 16.51
C SER A 555 11.78 8.53 17.37
N ALA A 556 11.78 7.43 18.13
CA ALA A 556 12.95 6.99 18.90
C ALA A 556 14.20 6.77 18.04
N SER A 557 14.03 6.36 16.77
CA SER A 557 15.15 6.18 15.83
C SER A 557 15.42 7.42 14.98
N SER A 558 14.36 8.16 14.63
CA SER A 558 14.46 9.24 13.65
C SER A 558 14.60 10.63 14.26
N GLY A 559 14.51 10.79 15.59
CA GLY A 559 14.63 12.11 16.21
C GLY A 559 13.42 13.04 15.96
N GLY A 560 12.28 12.50 15.49
CA GLY A 560 11.18 13.30 14.95
C GLY A 560 11.35 13.72 13.48
N ALA A 561 12.41 13.27 12.80
CA ALA A 561 12.53 13.40 11.35
C ALA A 561 11.73 12.33 10.60
N SER A 562 11.83 12.32 9.27
CA SER A 562 11.11 11.38 8.41
C SER A 562 11.59 9.94 8.55
N ALA A 563 10.81 9.14 9.27
CA ALA A 563 11.01 7.70 9.35
C ALA A 563 10.77 6.99 8.00
N PRO A 564 11.38 5.82 7.75
CA PRO A 564 11.14 5.04 6.54
C PRO A 564 9.70 4.53 6.41
N LEU A 565 9.16 4.52 5.18
CA LEU A 565 7.87 3.90 4.85
C LEU A 565 8.05 2.55 4.13
N PRO A 566 7.12 1.58 4.25
CA PRO A 566 5.96 1.55 5.16
C PRO A 566 6.33 1.34 6.63
N ARG A 567 5.46 1.77 7.55
CA ARG A 567 5.64 1.65 9.01
C ARG A 567 4.77 0.56 9.60
N LYS A 568 5.30 -0.12 10.63
CA LYS A 568 4.53 -1.11 11.42
C LYS A 568 3.50 -0.42 12.31
N ALA A 569 2.47 -1.17 12.68
CA ALA A 569 1.44 -0.76 13.61
C ALA A 569 1.97 -0.48 15.02
N VAL A 570 1.15 0.21 15.83
CA VAL A 570 1.43 0.49 17.24
C VAL A 570 1.67 -0.83 18.00
N PRO A 571 2.79 -0.98 18.73
CA PRO A 571 3.07 -2.17 19.51
C PRO A 571 1.97 -2.50 20.52
N ALA A 572 1.71 -3.80 20.72
CA ALA A 572 0.69 -4.29 21.65
C ALA A 572 0.89 -3.80 23.10
N LEU A 573 2.13 -3.45 23.48
CA LEU A 573 2.48 -2.95 24.82
C LEU A 573 1.69 -1.69 25.23
N PHE A 574 1.35 -0.82 24.27
CA PHE A 574 0.64 0.44 24.53
C PHE A 574 -0.88 0.30 24.40
N THR A 575 -1.37 -0.79 23.80
CA THR A 575 -2.77 -0.90 23.35
C THR A 575 -3.61 -1.84 24.20
N THR A 576 -3.03 -2.45 25.25
CA THR A 576 -3.71 -3.44 26.09
C THR A 576 -4.96 -2.90 26.76
N ARG A 577 -4.93 -1.64 27.27
CA ARG A 577 -6.11 -1.05 27.93
C ARG A 577 -7.25 -0.76 26.96
N ILE A 578 -6.93 -0.24 25.77
CA ILE A 578 -7.92 0.02 24.72
C ILE A 578 -8.60 -1.28 24.27
N ARG A 579 -7.82 -2.34 24.05
CA ARG A 579 -8.38 -3.66 23.70
C ARG A 579 -9.30 -4.20 24.78
N ARG A 580 -8.96 -3.99 26.05
CA ARG A 580 -9.80 -4.37 27.19
C ARG A 580 -11.10 -3.56 27.23
N ALA A 581 -11.04 -2.24 27.01
CA ALA A 581 -12.22 -1.38 26.98
C ALA A 581 -13.22 -1.83 25.90
N VAL A 582 -12.75 -2.16 24.69
CA VAL A 582 -13.62 -2.68 23.63
C VAL A 582 -14.19 -4.07 23.94
N ALA A 583 -13.38 -4.97 24.52
CA ALA A 583 -13.88 -6.28 24.94
C ALA A 583 -14.94 -6.19 26.05
N GLU A 584 -14.80 -5.21 26.96
CA GLU A 584 -15.77 -4.93 28.01
C GLU A 584 -17.07 -4.35 27.44
N ALA A 585 -16.98 -3.40 26.52
CA ALA A 585 -18.12 -2.86 25.79
C ALA A 585 -18.87 -3.96 25.02
N ASN A 586 -18.15 -4.85 24.32
CA ASN A 586 -18.77 -5.97 23.62
C ASN A 586 -19.51 -6.90 24.59
N ARG A 587 -18.92 -7.19 25.76
CA ARG A 587 -19.55 -8.04 26.78
C ARG A 587 -20.80 -7.41 27.38
N GLU A 588 -20.80 -6.09 27.57
CA GLU A 588 -21.94 -5.34 28.10
C GLU A 588 -23.12 -5.32 27.12
N VAL A 589 -22.86 -5.08 25.84
CA VAL A 589 -23.89 -4.94 24.80
C VAL A 589 -24.37 -6.30 24.28
N TRP A 590 -23.44 -7.19 23.93
CA TRP A 590 -23.74 -8.46 23.26
C TRP A 590 -23.82 -9.67 24.21
N GLY A 591 -23.40 -9.52 25.47
CA GLY A 591 -23.37 -10.61 26.46
C GLY A 591 -22.26 -11.64 26.22
N ALA A 592 -22.22 -12.70 27.04
CA ALA A 592 -21.16 -13.73 27.01
C ALA A 592 -21.25 -14.76 25.86
N GLY A 593 -22.20 -14.60 24.94
CA GLY A 593 -22.54 -15.57 23.89
C GLY A 593 -22.66 -14.95 22.50
N GLY A 594 -21.69 -14.10 22.14
CA GLY A 594 -21.64 -13.34 20.89
C GLY A 594 -22.13 -14.10 19.64
N ARG A 595 -22.76 -13.35 18.72
CA ARG A 595 -23.46 -13.76 17.48
C ARG A 595 -24.96 -14.05 17.57
N LYS A 596 -25.74 -13.19 18.23
CA LYS A 596 -27.16 -13.03 17.86
C LYS A 596 -27.35 -11.77 17.00
N GLY A 597 -26.86 -11.82 15.75
CA GLY A 597 -27.34 -10.93 14.69
C GLY A 597 -26.39 -9.84 14.15
N GLY A 598 -25.13 -9.73 14.59
CA GLY A 598 -24.18 -8.77 14.03
C GLY A 598 -22.72 -9.00 14.44
N LYS A 599 -21.80 -8.24 13.82
CA LYS A 599 -20.36 -8.26 14.11
C LYS A 599 -20.03 -7.45 15.37
N GLU A 600 -19.26 -8.03 16.29
CA GLU A 600 -18.78 -7.30 17.47
C GLU A 600 -17.80 -6.18 17.07
N GLY A 601 -17.74 -5.14 17.90
CA GLY A 601 -16.75 -4.08 17.76
C GLY A 601 -15.33 -4.62 17.85
N GLU A 602 -14.45 -4.14 16.97
CA GLU A 602 -13.06 -4.59 16.94
C GLU A 602 -12.09 -3.40 16.82
N VAL A 603 -10.88 -3.58 17.35
CA VAL A 603 -9.80 -2.59 17.25
C VAL A 603 -8.68 -3.13 16.38
N ILE A 604 -8.47 -2.48 15.25
CA ILE A 604 -7.44 -2.81 14.27
C ILE A 604 -6.33 -1.77 14.35
N TRP A 605 -5.11 -2.24 14.57
CA TRP A 605 -3.90 -1.43 14.52
C TRP A 605 -3.19 -1.75 13.21
N THR A 606 -3.07 -0.77 12.32
CA THR A 606 -2.57 -1.00 10.96
C THR A 606 -1.27 -0.27 10.69
N THR A 607 -0.71 -0.49 9.51
CA THR A 607 0.51 0.13 9.01
C THR A 607 0.25 1.54 8.48
N ASN A 608 1.32 2.30 8.24
CA ASN A 608 1.23 3.55 7.48
C ASN A 608 2.18 3.51 6.27
N PRO A 609 1.68 3.47 5.03
CA PRO A 609 0.25 3.48 4.65
C PRO A 609 -0.46 2.15 4.95
N SER A 610 -1.78 2.13 4.84
CA SER A 610 -2.62 0.92 4.85
C SER A 610 -3.76 1.04 3.85
N ARG A 611 -4.46 -0.07 3.58
CA ARG A 611 -5.63 -0.07 2.70
C ARG A 611 -6.80 -0.71 3.40
N LEU A 612 -7.97 -0.12 3.25
CA LEU A 612 -9.24 -0.66 3.70
C LEU A 612 -10.02 -1.07 2.45
N SER A 613 -10.31 -2.35 2.32
CA SER A 613 -11.12 -2.90 1.24
C SER A 613 -12.52 -3.22 1.78
N TRP A 614 -13.55 -2.91 1.00
CA TRP A 614 -14.91 -3.39 1.25
C TRP A 614 -15.36 -4.25 0.07
N PHE A 615 -15.93 -5.42 0.38
CA PHE A 615 -16.39 -6.39 -0.62
C PHE A 615 -15.25 -6.76 -1.62
N GLY A 616 -14.04 -6.96 -1.09
CA GLY A 616 -12.86 -7.38 -1.84
C GLY A 616 -12.40 -6.36 -2.89
N VAL A 617 -12.87 -6.51 -4.13
CA VAL A 617 -12.37 -5.74 -5.29
C VAL A 617 -13.23 -4.52 -5.62
N LYS A 618 -14.47 -4.44 -5.10
CA LYS A 618 -15.44 -3.37 -5.41
C LYS A 618 -14.92 -1.99 -5.03
N GLY A 619 -14.35 -1.84 -3.85
CA GLY A 619 -13.79 -0.57 -3.44
C GLY A 619 -12.64 -0.69 -2.46
N GLU A 620 -11.74 0.29 -2.57
CA GLU A 620 -10.59 0.43 -1.70
C GLU A 620 -10.42 1.89 -1.25
N LEU A 621 -10.06 2.06 0.02
CA LEU A 621 -9.68 3.31 0.65
C LEU A 621 -8.22 3.19 1.10
N VAL A 622 -7.35 4.01 0.53
CA VAL A 622 -5.94 4.06 0.92
C VAL A 622 -5.77 5.08 2.03
N LEU A 623 -5.13 4.68 3.12
CA LEU A 623 -4.87 5.53 4.29
C LEU A 623 -3.38 5.87 4.35
N MET A 624 -3.06 7.16 4.33
CA MET A 624 -1.69 7.66 4.44
C MET A 624 -1.63 8.87 5.35
N ARG A 625 -0.82 8.79 6.41
CA ARG A 625 -0.48 9.95 7.26
C ARG A 625 0.91 10.45 6.91
N ASP A 626 0.99 11.61 6.26
CA ASP A 626 2.25 12.27 5.92
C ASP A 626 2.06 13.78 5.69
N ASP A 627 3.04 14.59 6.08
CA ASP A 627 3.04 16.05 5.88
C ASP A 627 3.53 16.39 4.45
N MET A 628 2.74 16.00 3.45
CA MET A 628 3.09 16.05 2.02
C MET A 628 3.25 17.47 1.50
N ARG A 629 2.30 18.37 1.80
CA ARG A 629 2.33 19.77 1.40
C ARG A 629 3.61 20.45 1.87
N GLY A 630 4.00 20.22 3.11
CA GLY A 630 5.25 20.76 3.66
C GLY A 630 6.48 20.28 2.92
N ARG A 631 6.52 18.99 2.56
CA ARG A 631 7.62 18.44 1.78
C ARG A 631 7.63 19.01 0.36
N LEU A 632 6.48 19.07 -0.29
CA LEU A 632 6.32 19.64 -1.63
C LEU A 632 6.78 21.09 -1.66
N HIS A 633 6.36 21.94 -0.73
CA HIS A 633 6.81 23.34 -0.71
C HIS A 633 8.31 23.51 -0.53
N ARG A 634 8.98 22.60 0.20
CA ARG A 634 10.44 22.66 0.39
C ARG A 634 11.23 22.12 -0.80
N THR A 635 10.63 21.27 -1.64
CA THR A 635 11.32 20.59 -2.75
C THR A 635 10.81 21.00 -4.13
N ALA A 636 9.73 21.78 -4.20
CA ALA A 636 9.12 22.17 -5.45
C ALA A 636 10.04 23.08 -6.27
N ILE A 637 10.06 22.83 -7.57
CA ILE A 637 10.68 23.67 -8.57
C ILE A 637 9.78 24.89 -8.76
N ARG A 638 10.38 26.08 -8.75
CA ARG A 638 9.70 27.34 -9.06
C ARG A 638 9.88 27.64 -10.54
N PHE A 639 8.79 28.01 -11.19
CA PHE A 639 8.79 28.53 -12.56
C PHE A 639 8.72 30.05 -12.47
N GLY A 640 9.36 30.76 -13.40
CA GLY A 640 9.24 32.22 -13.49
C GLY A 640 7.78 32.61 -13.77
N ARG A 641 7.26 33.60 -13.04
CA ARG A 641 5.99 34.25 -13.40
C ARG A 641 6.24 35.09 -14.67
N PRO A 642 5.25 35.25 -15.56
CA PRO A 642 5.41 36.11 -16.73
C PRO A 642 5.65 37.56 -16.29
N ASP A 643 6.66 38.21 -16.88
CA ASP A 643 6.94 39.65 -16.74
C ASP A 643 5.68 40.43 -17.14
N GLY A 644 4.95 40.93 -16.13
CA GLY A 644 3.63 41.56 -16.29
C GLY A 644 2.97 41.95 -14.97
N ASP A 645 3.30 41.24 -13.88
CA ASP A 645 2.84 41.53 -12.51
C ASP A 645 3.95 42.11 -11.62
N GLU A 646 4.98 42.74 -12.20
CA GLU A 646 6.10 43.32 -11.43
C GLU A 646 5.76 44.65 -10.73
N ASN A 647 4.55 45.19 -10.90
CA ASN A 647 4.18 46.48 -10.30
C ASN A 647 3.37 46.40 -8.99
N GLU A 648 3.06 45.22 -8.44
CA GLU A 648 2.22 45.13 -7.22
C GLU A 648 2.86 44.44 -6.00
N GLU A 649 4.05 43.84 -6.10
CA GLU A 649 4.68 43.13 -4.97
C GLU A 649 5.99 43.78 -4.44
N GLU A 650 6.32 45.01 -4.81
CA GLU A 650 7.57 45.67 -4.34
C GLU A 650 7.41 46.65 -3.15
N HIS A 651 6.25 46.73 -2.48
CA HIS A 651 6.11 47.49 -1.23
C HIS A 651 5.58 46.61 -0.09
N GLY A 652 6.46 45.83 0.55
CA GLY A 652 6.02 44.98 1.64
C GLY A 652 7.04 44.24 2.51
N ALA A 653 8.33 44.61 2.58
CA ALA A 653 9.20 44.18 3.70
C ALA A 653 10.55 44.93 3.76
N GLY A 654 10.70 45.83 4.74
CA GLY A 654 12.01 46.40 5.12
C GLY A 654 11.88 47.39 6.27
N ALA A 655 12.16 46.93 7.49
CA ALA A 655 12.05 47.72 8.73
C ALA A 655 13.11 48.83 8.85
N GLY A 656 12.72 49.97 9.43
CA GLY A 656 13.63 51.04 9.87
C GLY A 656 12.93 52.04 10.79
N THR A 657 13.33 52.04 12.06
CA THR A 657 12.97 53.04 13.09
C THR A 657 13.57 54.41 12.79
N ILE A 658 12.79 55.49 12.96
CA ILE A 658 13.06 56.74 13.70
C ILE A 658 12.16 57.86 13.13
N ALA A 659 11.49 58.56 14.04
CA ALA A 659 10.63 59.71 13.78
C ALA A 659 11.44 60.96 13.42
N GLU A 660 10.96 61.76 12.46
CA GLU A 660 10.95 63.22 12.52
C GLU A 660 10.04 63.82 11.42
N THR A 661 9.54 65.01 11.74
CA THR A 661 8.42 65.79 11.20
C THR A 661 8.70 66.55 9.89
N GLY A 662 7.64 66.85 9.10
CA GLY A 662 7.64 68.00 8.17
C GLY A 662 6.67 67.89 6.98
N ASP A 663 5.68 68.79 6.96
CA ASP A 663 4.64 69.00 5.93
C ASP A 663 5.17 69.40 4.54
N GLY A 664 4.35 69.19 3.49
CA GLY A 664 4.51 69.88 2.20
C GLY A 664 3.74 69.29 1.02
N GLU A 665 2.63 69.93 0.66
CA GLU A 665 1.76 69.71 -0.50
C GLU A 665 2.49 69.82 -1.86
N THR A 666 2.06 69.09 -2.91
CA THR A 666 1.58 69.65 -4.21
C THR A 666 1.23 68.59 -5.26
N GLN A 667 0.19 68.90 -6.04
CA GLN A 667 -0.51 68.11 -7.07
C GLN A 667 0.29 67.94 -8.38
N PRO A 668 -0.15 67.05 -9.30
CA PRO A 668 -0.01 67.31 -10.73
C PRO A 668 -1.37 67.40 -11.45
N MET A 669 -1.44 68.34 -12.39
CA MET A 669 -2.60 68.73 -13.19
C MET A 669 -2.88 67.81 -14.38
N ASP A 670 -4.17 67.75 -14.74
CA ASP A 670 -4.75 67.32 -16.02
C ASP A 670 -4.24 68.11 -17.24
N LEU A 671 -4.30 67.49 -18.43
CA LEU A 671 -4.82 68.11 -19.68
C LEU A 671 -4.87 67.12 -20.88
N ASP A 672 -6.11 66.69 -21.18
CA ASP A 672 -6.83 66.58 -22.46
C ASP A 672 -6.39 65.72 -23.67
N SER A 673 -7.35 64.87 -24.05
CA SER A 673 -7.54 64.01 -25.25
C SER A 673 -7.79 64.79 -26.56
N PRO A 674 -7.91 64.11 -27.73
CA PRO A 674 -9.26 63.69 -28.14
C PRO A 674 -9.38 62.35 -28.89
N ASP A 675 -10.63 61.94 -28.94
CA ASP A 675 -11.26 60.69 -29.33
C ASP A 675 -11.26 60.41 -30.86
N ALA A 676 -11.18 59.14 -31.24
CA ALA A 676 -11.56 58.62 -32.56
C ALA A 676 -12.00 57.16 -32.46
N GLY A 677 -13.30 56.97 -32.29
CA GLY A 677 -13.94 55.67 -32.17
C GLY A 677 -13.89 54.82 -33.45
N ALA A 678 -13.60 53.54 -33.27
CA ALA A 678 -14.03 52.47 -34.18
C ALA A 678 -14.27 51.19 -33.37
N ALA A 679 -15.55 50.79 -33.32
CA ALA A 679 -16.07 49.64 -32.60
C ALA A 679 -15.29 48.34 -32.88
N ARG A 680 -14.98 47.58 -31.82
CA ARG A 680 -14.62 46.16 -31.90
C ARG A 680 -15.53 45.35 -30.97
N PRO A 681 -16.00 44.16 -31.40
CA PRO A 681 -17.13 43.47 -30.81
C PRO A 681 -16.77 42.79 -29.48
N ASN A 682 -17.73 42.78 -28.55
CA ASN A 682 -17.75 42.01 -27.31
C ASN A 682 -17.20 40.59 -27.53
N ARG A 683 -16.02 40.30 -26.98
CA ARG A 683 -15.64 38.95 -26.58
C ARG A 683 -16.24 38.71 -25.19
N PRO A 684 -16.88 37.56 -24.95
CA PRO A 684 -17.51 37.30 -23.67
C PRO A 684 -16.43 37.29 -22.58
N ASN A 685 -16.67 38.02 -21.50
CA ASN A 685 -15.94 37.90 -20.24
C ASN A 685 -15.80 36.40 -19.90
N GLN A 686 -14.59 35.87 -19.97
CA GLN A 686 -14.27 34.67 -19.20
C GLN A 686 -14.21 35.12 -17.75
N GLU A 687 -15.26 34.78 -17.01
CA GLU A 687 -15.26 34.69 -15.56
C GLU A 687 -14.11 33.78 -15.12
N GLN A 688 -12.91 34.34 -14.94
CA GLN A 688 -11.94 33.79 -14.01
C GLN A 688 -12.32 34.32 -12.64
N ASP A 689 -13.36 33.72 -12.05
CA ASP A 689 -13.57 33.78 -10.62
C ASP A 689 -12.29 33.26 -9.94
N GLY A 690 -11.64 34.12 -9.16
CA GLY A 690 -10.50 33.76 -8.33
C GLY A 690 -10.92 32.67 -7.36
N LEU A 691 -10.65 31.41 -7.71
CA LEU A 691 -10.92 30.26 -6.85
C LEU A 691 -10.15 30.42 -5.54
N ASP A 692 -10.80 30.07 -4.43
CA ASP A 692 -10.20 30.08 -3.09
C ASP A 692 -8.86 29.32 -3.07
N SER A 693 -7.84 29.93 -2.45
CA SER A 693 -6.47 29.42 -2.35
C SER A 693 -6.42 28.00 -1.75
N ASP A 694 -7.34 27.70 -0.83
CA ASP A 694 -7.44 26.38 -0.19
C ASP A 694 -7.95 25.31 -1.18
N VAL A 695 -8.93 25.65 -2.00
CA VAL A 695 -9.45 24.78 -3.07
C VAL A 695 -8.39 24.56 -4.15
N GLN A 696 -7.64 25.60 -4.50
CA GLN A 696 -6.55 25.49 -5.46
C GLN A 696 -5.43 24.57 -4.93
N THR A 697 -5.07 24.72 -3.65
CA THR A 697 -4.11 23.85 -2.97
C THR A 697 -4.57 22.40 -2.97
N ALA A 698 -5.83 22.15 -2.63
CA ALA A 698 -6.44 20.82 -2.63
C ALA A 698 -6.41 20.16 -4.01
N ARG A 699 -6.77 20.90 -5.07
CA ARG A 699 -6.72 20.43 -6.46
C ARG A 699 -5.30 20.15 -6.91
N ALA A 700 -4.35 21.02 -6.59
CA ALA A 700 -2.95 20.86 -6.98
C ALA A 700 -2.32 19.63 -6.33
N LEU A 701 -2.54 19.43 -5.04
CA LEU A 701 -2.04 18.26 -4.31
C LEU A 701 -2.67 16.96 -4.84
N THR A 702 -3.99 16.95 -5.04
CA THR A 702 -4.75 15.80 -5.57
C THR A 702 -4.25 15.39 -6.95
N ARG A 703 -4.12 16.36 -7.87
CA ARG A 703 -3.63 16.11 -9.23
C ARG A 703 -2.22 15.57 -9.22
N THR A 704 -1.33 16.17 -8.42
CA THR A 704 0.08 15.76 -8.32
C THR A 704 0.20 14.28 -7.90
N LEU A 705 -0.46 13.88 -6.82
CA LEU A 705 -0.33 12.52 -6.28
C LEU A 705 -0.93 11.45 -7.19
N LEU A 706 -2.14 11.69 -7.70
CA LEU A 706 -2.81 10.73 -8.58
C LEU A 706 -2.07 10.61 -9.92
N SER A 707 -1.52 11.71 -10.44
CA SER A 707 -0.68 11.67 -11.63
C SER A 707 0.61 10.89 -11.41
N GLN A 708 1.25 11.01 -10.25
CA GLN A 708 2.44 10.21 -9.95
C GLN A 708 2.14 8.72 -9.67
N ALA A 709 0.87 8.35 -9.45
CA ALA A 709 0.45 6.99 -9.09
C ALA A 709 1.29 6.36 -7.95
N TYR A 710 1.83 7.19 -7.06
CA TYR A 710 2.75 6.79 -6.01
C TYR A 710 2.62 7.73 -4.81
N LEU A 711 2.42 7.18 -3.61
CA LEU A 711 2.15 7.97 -2.39
C LEU A 711 3.32 8.86 -1.96
N SER A 712 4.57 8.47 -2.26
CA SER A 712 5.77 9.22 -1.86
C SER A 712 6.67 9.51 -3.07
N PRO A 713 6.31 10.45 -3.95
CA PRO A 713 7.05 10.74 -5.17
C PRO A 713 8.25 11.66 -4.91
N PHE A 714 9.07 11.31 -3.91
CA PHE A 714 10.25 12.07 -3.48
C PHE A 714 11.52 11.23 -3.62
N PRO A 715 12.71 11.86 -3.59
CA PRO A 715 13.97 11.16 -3.51
C PRO A 715 14.12 10.49 -2.13
N LEU A 716 14.89 9.40 -2.08
CA LEU A 716 15.12 8.66 -0.84
C LEU A 716 15.85 9.49 0.25
N SER A 717 16.53 10.57 -0.13
CA SER A 717 17.15 11.52 0.80
C SER A 717 16.12 12.39 1.54
N VAL A 718 14.97 12.66 0.93
CA VAL A 718 13.88 13.45 1.52
C VAL A 718 12.91 12.56 2.29
N ARG A 719 12.52 11.43 1.70
CA ARG A 719 11.65 10.43 2.32
C ARG A 719 12.25 9.03 2.14
N PRO A 720 12.90 8.48 3.19
CA PRO A 720 13.43 7.12 3.13
C PRO A 720 12.33 6.08 2.93
N LEU A 721 12.60 5.04 2.16
CA LEU A 721 11.66 3.95 1.87
C LEU A 721 12.34 2.59 2.08
N HIS A 722 11.59 1.61 2.59
CA HIS A 722 11.98 0.21 2.53
C HIS A 722 11.85 -0.30 1.09
N TRP A 723 12.97 -0.46 0.38
CA TRP A 723 12.99 -0.71 -1.07
C TRP A 723 12.12 -1.90 -1.50
N ASP A 724 12.14 -2.98 -0.73
CA ASP A 724 11.40 -4.20 -1.05
C ASP A 724 9.88 -4.11 -0.78
N PHE A 725 9.48 -3.26 0.16
CA PHE A 725 8.08 -2.99 0.53
C PHE A 725 7.50 -1.74 -0.13
N ALA A 726 8.28 -1.07 -0.95
CA ALA A 726 7.90 0.16 -1.61
C ALA A 726 6.75 -0.01 -2.64
N HIS A 727 6.44 -1.25 -3.04
CA HIS A 727 5.28 -1.57 -3.88
C HIS A 727 3.95 -1.26 -3.18
N ALA A 728 3.90 -1.29 -1.84
CA ALA A 728 2.68 -0.97 -1.09
C ALA A 728 2.25 0.50 -1.23
N LEU A 729 3.17 1.38 -1.62
CA LEU A 729 2.95 2.81 -1.85
C LEU A 729 2.40 3.13 -3.25
N ASN A 730 2.28 2.12 -4.13
CA ASN A 730 1.75 2.30 -5.48
C ASN A 730 0.24 2.60 -5.43
N LEU A 731 -0.20 3.65 -6.12
CA LEU A 731 -1.61 3.98 -6.35
C LEU A 731 -2.08 3.44 -7.71
N TYR A 732 -1.54 2.32 -8.15
CA TYR A 732 -1.92 1.65 -9.38
C TYR A 732 -2.42 0.22 -9.07
N PRO A 733 -3.66 -0.15 -9.43
CA PRO A 733 -4.72 0.70 -10.02
C PRO A 733 -5.12 1.86 -9.10
N LEU A 734 -5.77 2.89 -9.65
CA LEU A 734 -6.27 4.00 -8.83
C LEU A 734 -7.28 3.49 -7.79
N PRO A 735 -7.20 3.95 -6.53
CA PRO A 735 -8.16 3.58 -5.50
C PRO A 735 -9.50 4.29 -5.67
N THR A 736 -10.55 3.77 -5.02
CA THR A 736 -11.86 4.45 -4.98
C THR A 736 -11.77 5.74 -4.17
N ALA A 737 -11.04 5.70 -3.06
CA ALA A 737 -10.77 6.87 -2.24
C ALA A 737 -9.35 6.84 -1.64
N LEU A 738 -8.80 8.03 -1.40
CA LEU A 738 -7.49 8.22 -0.79
C LEU A 738 -7.62 9.23 0.36
N VAL A 739 -7.31 8.78 1.56
CA VAL A 739 -7.15 9.65 2.72
C VAL A 739 -5.68 10.05 2.82
N LEU A 740 -5.42 11.32 2.56
CA LEU A 740 -4.14 11.93 2.87
C LEU A 740 -4.31 12.83 4.08
N ALA A 741 -3.90 12.31 5.23
CA ALA A 741 -3.84 13.08 6.45
C ALA A 741 -2.59 13.97 6.47
N ASP A 742 -2.79 15.26 6.22
CA ASP A 742 -1.73 16.27 6.18
C ASP A 742 -2.14 17.49 7.02
N LYS A 743 -1.39 17.75 8.09
CA LYS A 743 -1.62 18.87 9.00
C LYS A 743 -1.41 20.25 8.37
N GLN A 744 -0.61 20.31 7.31
CA GLN A 744 -0.24 21.58 6.68
C GLN A 744 -1.20 21.95 5.56
N ALA A 745 -1.92 20.99 5.00
CA ALA A 745 -2.96 21.23 4.01
C ALA A 745 -4.30 21.54 4.69
N PRO A 746 -5.16 22.37 4.07
CA PRO A 746 -6.52 22.58 4.57
C PRO A 746 -7.31 21.27 4.54
N ALA A 747 -8.40 21.21 5.30
CA ALA A 747 -9.32 20.08 5.20
C ALA A 747 -10.11 20.19 3.89
N PHE A 748 -10.16 19.12 3.10
CA PHE A 748 -10.83 19.13 1.81
C PHE A 748 -11.30 17.74 1.39
N VAL A 749 -12.28 17.71 0.48
CA VAL A 749 -12.66 16.52 -0.27
C VAL A 749 -12.76 16.90 -1.75
N VAL A 750 -11.97 16.24 -2.60
CA VAL A 750 -11.92 16.51 -4.04
C VAL A 750 -11.96 15.19 -4.81
N LYS A 751 -12.82 15.12 -5.83
CA LYS A 751 -12.90 13.96 -6.73
C LYS A 751 -12.11 14.25 -8.00
N TYR A 752 -11.18 13.36 -8.35
CA TYR A 752 -10.38 13.46 -9.57
C TYR A 752 -10.18 12.08 -10.20
N CYS A 753 -10.45 11.96 -11.51
CA CYS A 753 -10.36 10.69 -12.26
C CYS A 753 -11.13 9.51 -11.62
N GLY A 754 -12.24 9.80 -10.93
CA GLY A 754 -13.06 8.79 -10.24
C GLY A 754 -12.60 8.43 -8.83
N CYS A 755 -11.42 8.90 -8.40
CA CYS A 755 -10.90 8.73 -7.04
C CYS A 755 -11.30 9.93 -6.16
N THR A 756 -11.85 9.67 -4.99
CA THR A 756 -12.16 10.72 -3.99
C THR A 756 -10.98 10.88 -3.04
N VAL A 757 -10.25 12.00 -3.17
CA VAL A 757 -9.14 12.35 -2.28
C VAL A 757 -9.65 13.24 -1.16
N MET A 758 -9.31 12.89 0.08
CA MET A 758 -9.74 13.61 1.26
C MET A 758 -8.57 13.89 2.21
N ASN A 759 -8.59 15.07 2.80
CA ASN A 759 -7.75 15.42 3.94
C ASN A 759 -8.66 15.86 5.09
N PRO A 760 -8.66 15.15 6.23
CA PRO A 760 -9.40 15.60 7.41
C PRO A 760 -8.80 16.86 8.05
N GLY A 761 -7.51 17.13 7.83
CA GLY A 761 -6.77 18.13 8.60
C GLY A 761 -6.64 17.72 10.08
N PRO A 762 -6.12 18.61 10.94
CA PRO A 762 -6.06 18.37 12.38
C PRO A 762 -7.47 18.35 12.99
N ILE A 763 -7.70 17.42 13.93
CA ILE A 763 -8.99 17.29 14.63
C ILE A 763 -9.38 18.54 15.43
N ASP A 764 -8.38 19.23 15.99
CA ASP A 764 -8.57 20.48 16.74
C ASP A 764 -8.29 21.68 15.83
N GLU A 765 -9.35 22.43 15.50
CA GLU A 765 -9.25 23.62 14.64
C GLU A 765 -8.53 24.79 15.36
N SER A 766 -8.50 24.80 16.70
CA SER A 766 -7.95 25.91 17.48
C SER A 766 -6.43 26.06 17.35
N GLY A 767 -5.74 25.03 16.84
CA GLY A 767 -4.28 25.05 16.65
C GLY A 767 -3.52 25.36 17.95
N GLY A 768 -4.07 24.99 19.11
CA GLY A 768 -3.49 25.27 20.42
C GLY A 768 -3.58 26.74 20.88
N LYS A 769 -4.34 27.60 20.18
CA LYS A 769 -4.65 28.95 20.67
C LYS A 769 -5.80 28.87 21.67
N VAL A 770 -5.44 28.93 22.96
CA VAL A 770 -6.27 28.86 24.19
C VAL A 770 -7.51 29.80 24.24
N ARG A 771 -7.77 30.63 23.21
CA ARG A 771 -8.80 31.68 23.24
C ARG A 771 -9.98 31.50 22.28
N ARG A 772 -10.03 30.43 21.47
CA ARG A 772 -11.22 30.09 20.67
C ARG A 772 -11.78 28.77 21.20
N ASP A 773 -13.09 28.72 21.42
CA ASP A 773 -13.80 27.49 21.75
C ASP A 773 -13.42 26.39 20.73
N GLY A 774 -13.07 25.22 21.25
CA GLY A 774 -12.34 24.19 20.51
C GLY A 774 -13.25 23.41 19.57
N ARG A 775 -13.33 23.82 18.31
CA ARG A 775 -14.11 23.11 17.28
C ARG A 775 -13.42 21.82 16.85
N ALA A 776 -14.18 20.73 16.86
CA ALA A 776 -13.77 19.41 16.39
C ALA A 776 -14.05 19.27 14.89
N ARG A 777 -13.07 18.77 14.11
CA ARG A 777 -13.21 18.53 12.67
C ARG A 777 -12.86 17.10 12.28
N TRP A 778 -13.66 16.51 11.39
CA TRP A 778 -13.38 15.21 10.79
C TRP A 778 -14.02 15.09 9.40
N VAL A 779 -13.72 14.00 8.69
CA VAL A 779 -14.34 13.68 7.41
C VAL A 779 -15.25 12.48 7.57
N GLU A 780 -16.47 12.58 7.07
CA GLU A 780 -17.40 11.47 6.92
C GLU A 780 -17.37 10.98 5.47
N PHE A 781 -17.02 9.70 5.26
CA PHE A 781 -17.00 9.08 3.94
C PHE A 781 -18.09 8.03 3.81
N ASP A 782 -19.01 8.22 2.87
CA ASP A 782 -20.05 7.25 2.54
C ASP A 782 -19.49 6.22 1.54
N ILE A 783 -19.38 4.97 2.00
CA ILE A 783 -18.86 3.84 1.20
C ILE A 783 -19.77 3.55 -0.01
N GLY A 784 -21.09 3.71 0.14
CA GLY A 784 -22.06 3.39 -0.90
C GLY A 784 -22.02 4.37 -2.06
N LYS A 785 -21.94 5.68 -1.75
CA LYS A 785 -21.91 6.76 -2.74
C LYS A 785 -20.49 7.12 -3.21
N GLY A 786 -19.47 6.75 -2.43
CA GLY A 786 -18.07 7.10 -2.70
C GLY A 786 -17.80 8.61 -2.56
N THR A 787 -18.59 9.30 -1.77
CA THR A 787 -18.51 10.75 -1.51
C THR A 787 -18.12 10.99 -0.06
N GLY A 788 -17.26 11.99 0.17
CA GLY A 788 -16.89 12.44 1.51
C GLY A 788 -17.37 13.86 1.79
N VAL A 789 -17.62 14.17 3.05
CA VAL A 789 -17.99 15.51 3.54
C VAL A 789 -17.11 15.85 4.74
N VAL A 790 -16.60 17.10 4.78
CA VAL A 790 -15.91 17.62 5.97
C VAL A 790 -16.96 18.10 6.96
N ARG A 791 -16.95 17.56 8.17
CA ARG A 791 -17.84 17.95 9.27
C ARG A 791 -17.03 18.69 10.33
N SER A 792 -17.64 19.73 10.90
CA SER A 792 -17.10 20.48 12.03
C SER A 792 -18.19 20.70 13.06
N GLU A 793 -17.90 20.43 14.32
CA GLU A 793 -18.81 20.66 15.45
C GLU A 793 -18.10 21.45 16.55
N ASP A 794 -18.88 22.29 17.25
CA ASP A 794 -18.41 23.19 18.30
C ASP A 794 -18.25 22.50 19.66
#